data_AF-A0A829H9Q7-F1
#
_entry.id   AF-A0A829H9Q7-F1
#
_cell.length_a   1.000
_cell.length_b   1.000
_cell.length_c   1.000
_cell.angle_alpha   90.00
_cell.angle_beta   90.00
_cell.angle_gamma   90.00
#
_symmetry.space_group_name_H-M   'P 1'
#
loop_
_entity.id
_entity.type
_entity.pdbx_description
1 polymer ?
#
loop_
_entity_poly.entity_id
_entity_poly.type
_entity_poly.pdbx_seq_one_letter_code
_entity_poly.pdbx_strand_id
1 'polypeptide(L)'
;MGTGIVRELCEKQVPTLENDRAVIKTENEQIRQYLIQQGLGKLEETYRQVGFSGLRMQAEVDEEQAAQSMAAFQAQRAEETAKMAKAAAEVVNQQAAKQKQVQTDGPVQMGRQMKMTDAPQQMVTITQEERSVTVEGYVFDVEVRELRSKRQLLIFKVTDYSSSFIAKKFSNGPEDEAMFARIQKGQWLRVRGSVQEDNYSRELTINAQDIQTVSHPDPTDDAEGEKRVELHLHTNMSQMDAMNPISDYVKRAKEWGHKAIAVTDHAGLQAYPEAHSAAVKAGLKMLYGVEINLVDDGTPVAYRADEPRDLASAEYVVFDVETTGLSAVYDKVIELAAVKMKDGKVIDQFEEMIDPGFPLSELTINLTHITDDMVHGSKSEVDVFKLFQQFCDGAIMVGHNVTFDVGFLDNGYERHGLADIDNPVIDTLELSRMLHPERKNHKLDTLAKQYKVSLEHHHRANADAEATGYLLYALEKEAAKMYGMTTLNQLNDRVGAGDAYKAARPSHAIVFAKTQAGLKNLFKLVSLSNVKYFYRVPRVPRSQLQKLREGLLVGSACSSGEVFTAMMQKGEAEARAKASFYDYLEVQPLPVYQPLIEAGLIKGEAHLKDIIQKIIKIGSELEKPVVATGDAHYLDQHDAIYRQILIHSQGGANPLNRHSLPDVHFRSTSEMLTDFSWLGEEKVHELVVDNSNLIANWVDDDITPVKDKLYTPEVPGVEENLKHDVMTTAHELYGDPLPDIVAQRLDKELKSIIGNGFSVIYNIAQRLVLKSNKDGYLVGSRGSVGSSLAATMAGITEVNPLPPHYRCPNCQYSEFFTHGEIGSGFDLPDKQCPKCGADLHKDGHDIPFETFLGFHGDKVPDIDLNFSGDYQPIA
;
A
#
# COMPACT_ATOMS: atom_id res chain seq x y z
N MET A 1 21.20 -12.79 74.80
CA MET A 1 19.72 -12.76 74.88
C MET A 1 19.20 -13.05 73.48
N GLY A 2 18.39 -14.10 73.32
CA GLY A 2 18.00 -14.67 72.02
C GLY A 2 17.16 -13.74 71.14
N THR A 3 17.07 -14.09 69.85
CA THR A 3 16.20 -13.43 68.88
C THR A 3 14.74 -13.44 69.37
N GLY A 4 13.98 -12.39 69.06
CA GLY A 4 12.65 -12.14 69.66
C GLY A 4 11.69 -13.33 69.62
N ILE A 5 11.74 -14.11 68.53
CA ILE A 5 10.92 -15.30 68.30
C ILE A 5 11.21 -16.42 69.31
N VAL A 6 12.48 -16.69 69.63
CA VAL A 6 12.85 -17.77 70.59
C VAL A 6 12.38 -17.42 71.99
N ARG A 7 12.50 -16.14 72.35
CA ARG A 7 12.03 -15.64 73.65
C ARG A 7 10.51 -15.74 73.77
N GLU A 8 9.78 -15.29 72.75
CA GLU A 8 8.32 -15.34 72.73
C GLU A 8 7.80 -16.78 72.81
N LEU A 9 8.44 -17.72 72.11
CA LEU A 9 8.10 -19.14 72.18
C LEU A 9 8.32 -19.71 73.59
N CYS A 10 9.44 -19.40 74.24
CA CYS A 10 9.72 -19.88 75.60
C CYS A 10 8.86 -19.21 76.68
N GLU A 11 8.36 -18.00 76.44
CA GLU A 11 7.46 -17.30 77.37
C GLU A 11 6.02 -17.83 77.29
N LYS A 12 5.60 -18.33 76.12
CA LYS A 12 4.23 -18.81 75.87
C LYS A 12 4.00 -20.27 76.25
N GLN A 13 5.05 -21.06 76.45
CA GLN A 13 4.91 -22.49 76.72
C GLN A 13 6.00 -23.01 77.67
N VAL A 14 5.65 -24.06 78.41
CA VAL A 14 6.61 -24.82 79.21
C VAL A 14 6.99 -26.08 78.42
N PRO A 15 8.28 -26.35 78.16
CA PRO A 15 8.69 -27.55 77.44
C PRO A 15 8.26 -28.83 78.16
N THR A 16 7.76 -29.82 77.43
CA THR A 16 7.45 -31.15 77.98
C THR A 16 8.68 -32.05 77.91
N LEU A 17 8.85 -32.94 78.89
CA LEU A 17 9.96 -33.90 78.87
C LEU A 17 9.48 -35.21 78.25
N GLU A 18 10.02 -35.57 77.09
CA GLU A 18 9.69 -36.81 76.37
C GLU A 18 10.98 -37.53 75.99
N ASN A 19 11.11 -38.81 76.40
CA ASN A 19 12.28 -39.65 76.11
C ASN A 19 13.63 -38.97 76.45
N ASP A 20 13.73 -38.39 77.65
CA ASP A 20 14.90 -37.65 78.15
C ASP A 20 15.28 -36.40 77.30
N ARG A 21 14.33 -35.86 76.54
CA ARG A 21 14.48 -34.61 75.78
C ARG A 21 13.39 -33.62 76.14
N ALA A 22 13.75 -32.34 76.25
CA ALA A 22 12.76 -31.28 76.41
C ALA A 22 12.22 -30.86 75.03
N VAL A 23 10.92 -31.05 74.82
CA VAL A 23 10.22 -30.75 73.56
C VAL A 23 9.61 -29.36 73.63
N ILE A 24 9.92 -28.53 72.64
CA ILE A 24 9.25 -27.24 72.40
C ILE A 24 8.36 -27.38 71.18
N LYS A 25 7.07 -27.12 71.33
CA LYS A 25 6.12 -27.14 70.22
C LYS A 25 6.13 -25.82 69.46
N THR A 26 5.93 -25.89 68.16
CA THR A 26 5.99 -24.75 67.24
C THR A 26 4.76 -24.75 66.32
N GLU A 27 4.33 -23.55 65.93
CA GLU A 27 3.05 -23.37 65.21
C GLU A 27 3.14 -23.74 63.71
N ASN A 28 4.33 -23.79 63.14
CA ASN A 28 4.57 -24.20 61.76
C ASN A 28 6.02 -24.68 61.56
N GLU A 29 6.26 -25.36 60.44
CA GLU A 29 7.57 -25.96 60.11
C GLU A 29 8.67 -24.90 59.95
N GLN A 30 8.35 -23.68 59.51
CA GLN A 30 9.34 -22.61 59.33
C GLN A 30 9.91 -22.14 60.68
N ILE A 31 9.04 -21.99 61.68
CA ILE A 31 9.43 -21.64 63.05
C ILE A 31 10.20 -22.80 63.70
N ARG A 32 9.78 -24.05 63.45
CA ARG A 32 10.51 -25.25 63.89
C ARG A 32 11.95 -25.25 63.40
N GLN A 33 12.15 -25.06 62.09
CA GLN A 33 13.48 -25.02 61.47
C GLN A 33 14.33 -23.88 62.04
N TYR A 34 13.73 -22.71 62.23
CA TYR A 34 14.41 -21.57 62.86
C TYR A 34 14.86 -21.88 64.29
N LEU A 35 14.01 -22.52 65.09
CA LEU A 35 14.31 -22.91 66.47
C LEU A 35 15.44 -23.96 66.51
N ILE A 36 15.42 -24.94 65.62
CA ILE A 36 16.47 -25.97 65.49
C ILE A 36 17.82 -25.33 65.13
N GLN A 37 17.84 -24.42 64.16
CA GLN A 37 19.08 -23.85 63.65
C GLN A 37 19.69 -22.80 64.58
N GLN A 38 18.88 -21.98 65.25
CA GLN A 38 19.38 -20.80 65.96
C GLN A 38 19.02 -20.72 67.45
N GLY A 39 18.05 -21.52 67.91
CA GLY A 39 17.49 -21.45 69.26
C GLY A 39 17.99 -22.56 70.19
N LEU A 40 17.74 -23.82 69.83
CA LEU A 40 17.90 -24.98 70.72
C LEU A 40 19.32 -25.11 71.29
N GLY A 41 20.36 -24.99 70.45
CA GLY A 41 21.75 -25.10 70.92
C GLY A 41 22.14 -24.05 71.95
N LYS A 42 21.64 -22.81 71.82
CA LYS A 42 21.90 -21.73 72.79
C LYS A 42 21.16 -21.96 74.11
N LEU A 43 19.96 -22.52 74.05
CA LEU A 43 19.18 -22.87 75.24
C LEU A 43 19.86 -24.00 76.01
N GLU A 44 20.25 -25.08 75.34
CA GLU A 44 21.00 -26.19 75.95
C GLU A 44 22.29 -25.73 76.62
N GLU A 45 23.06 -24.85 75.96
CA GLU A 45 24.29 -24.30 76.51
C GLU A 45 24.05 -23.42 77.74
N THR A 46 22.97 -22.63 77.73
CA THR A 46 22.59 -21.80 78.89
C THR A 46 22.22 -22.68 80.10
N TYR A 47 21.43 -23.74 79.88
CA TYR A 47 21.10 -24.71 80.94
C TYR A 47 22.34 -25.44 81.48
N ARG A 48 23.30 -25.73 80.61
CA ARG A 48 24.59 -26.32 81.01
C ARG A 48 25.39 -25.39 81.93
N GLN A 49 25.41 -24.09 81.64
CA GLN A 49 26.13 -23.09 82.46
C GLN A 49 25.57 -22.96 83.89
N VAL A 50 24.28 -23.22 84.08
CA VAL A 50 23.63 -23.19 85.41
C VAL A 50 23.53 -24.55 86.09
N GLY A 51 24.27 -25.56 85.61
CA GLY A 51 24.49 -26.84 86.29
C GLY A 51 23.72 -28.05 85.71
N PHE A 52 22.88 -27.86 84.69
CA PHE A 52 22.15 -28.96 84.04
C PHE A 52 22.97 -29.57 82.91
N SER A 53 23.86 -30.49 83.25
CA SER A 53 24.64 -31.26 82.27
C SER A 53 23.85 -32.50 81.82
N GLY A 54 23.34 -32.50 80.58
CA GLY A 54 22.64 -33.64 79.98
C GLY A 54 21.30 -33.34 79.32
N LEU A 55 20.74 -32.14 79.48
CA LEU A 55 19.47 -31.74 78.85
C LEU A 55 19.66 -31.59 77.34
N ARG A 56 18.95 -32.42 76.56
CA ARG A 56 18.80 -32.25 75.10
C ARG A 56 17.42 -31.71 74.80
N MET A 57 17.32 -30.78 73.86
CA MET A 57 16.08 -30.15 73.45
C MET A 57 15.72 -30.53 72.02
N GLN A 58 14.43 -30.64 71.73
CA GLN A 58 13.92 -30.88 70.38
C GLN A 58 12.72 -29.98 70.09
N ALA A 59 12.47 -29.73 68.81
CA ALA A 59 11.34 -28.94 68.36
C ALA A 59 10.40 -29.79 67.52
N GLU A 60 9.10 -29.67 67.76
CA GLU A 60 8.04 -30.37 67.01
C GLU A 60 6.98 -29.37 66.55
N VAL A 61 6.31 -29.65 65.44
CA VAL A 61 5.16 -28.85 65.01
C VAL A 61 3.93 -29.39 65.70
N ASP A 62 3.14 -28.50 66.31
CA ASP A 62 1.80 -28.88 66.78
C ASP A 62 0.86 -28.97 65.57
N GLU A 63 0.69 -30.17 65.03
CA GLU A 63 -0.10 -30.42 63.81
C GLU A 63 -1.57 -29.98 63.95
N GLU A 64 -2.12 -30.02 65.17
CA GLU A 64 -3.50 -29.63 65.45
C GLU A 64 -3.66 -28.10 65.43
N GLN A 65 -2.69 -27.37 65.98
CA GLN A 65 -2.65 -25.91 65.96
C GLN A 65 -2.28 -25.36 64.56
N ALA A 66 -1.42 -26.04 63.82
CA ALA A 66 -1.09 -25.70 62.43
C ALA A 66 -2.31 -25.85 61.50
N ALA A 67 -3.10 -26.91 61.68
CA ALA A 67 -4.33 -27.11 60.92
C ALA A 67 -5.38 -26.03 61.23
N GLN A 68 -5.51 -25.63 62.50
CA GLN A 68 -6.42 -24.53 62.90
C GLN A 68 -5.98 -23.17 62.38
N SER A 69 -4.68 -22.85 62.43
CA SER A 69 -4.13 -21.61 61.86
C SER A 69 -4.25 -21.56 60.34
N MET A 70 -4.10 -22.70 59.66
CA MET A 70 -4.28 -22.78 58.21
C MET A 70 -5.75 -22.66 57.80
N ALA A 71 -6.68 -23.24 58.57
CA ALA A 71 -8.11 -23.05 58.38
C ALA A 71 -8.53 -21.59 58.66
N ALA A 72 -7.97 -20.95 59.70
CA ALA A 72 -8.19 -19.54 60.00
C ALA A 72 -7.60 -18.62 58.92
N PHE A 73 -6.42 -18.93 58.40
CA PHE A 73 -5.79 -18.20 57.30
C PHE A 73 -6.57 -18.36 55.99
N GLN A 74 -7.08 -19.56 55.69
CA GLN A 74 -7.95 -19.79 54.53
C GLN A 74 -9.30 -19.07 54.68
N ALA A 75 -9.88 -19.05 55.87
CA ALA A 75 -11.10 -18.28 56.16
C ALA A 75 -10.86 -16.77 56.02
N GLN A 76 -9.72 -16.27 56.50
CA GLN A 76 -9.33 -14.87 56.36
C GLN A 76 -9.03 -14.50 54.90
N ARG A 77 -8.35 -15.36 54.13
CA ARG A 77 -8.17 -15.18 52.69
C ARG A 77 -9.48 -15.23 51.95
N ALA A 78 -10.41 -16.12 52.32
CA ALA A 78 -11.74 -16.18 51.73
C ALA A 78 -12.53 -14.91 52.06
N GLU A 79 -12.40 -14.37 53.27
CA GLU A 79 -13.03 -13.11 53.67
C GLU A 79 -12.39 -11.89 52.99
N GLU A 80 -11.07 -11.85 52.83
CA GLU A 80 -10.36 -10.80 52.08
C GLU A 80 -10.64 -10.89 50.58
N THR A 81 -10.70 -12.08 50.02
CA THR A 81 -11.07 -12.30 48.61
C THR A 81 -12.53 -11.94 48.40
N ALA A 82 -13.42 -12.26 49.36
CA ALA A 82 -14.80 -11.82 49.34
C ALA A 82 -14.91 -10.30 49.51
N LYS A 83 -14.11 -9.66 50.36
CA LYS A 83 -14.05 -8.19 50.52
C LYS A 83 -13.48 -7.51 49.28
N MET A 84 -12.46 -8.07 48.65
CA MET A 84 -11.91 -7.59 47.38
C MET A 84 -12.89 -7.79 46.23
N ALA A 85 -13.60 -8.92 46.18
CA ALA A 85 -14.67 -9.16 45.21
C ALA A 85 -15.86 -8.22 45.47
N LYS A 86 -16.20 -7.93 46.73
CA LYS A 86 -17.22 -6.94 47.10
C LYS A 86 -16.77 -5.53 46.79
N ALA A 87 -15.50 -5.19 47.02
CA ALA A 87 -14.93 -3.88 46.69
C ALA A 87 -14.80 -3.71 45.17
N ALA A 88 -14.43 -4.75 44.42
CA ALA A 88 -14.43 -4.76 42.96
C ALA A 88 -15.87 -4.67 42.42
N ALA A 89 -16.82 -5.39 43.01
CA ALA A 89 -18.23 -5.29 42.67
C ALA A 89 -18.84 -3.94 43.09
N GLU A 90 -18.36 -3.31 44.17
CA GLU A 90 -18.73 -1.95 44.58
C GLU A 90 -18.06 -0.91 43.70
N VAL A 91 -16.84 -1.12 43.19
CA VAL A 91 -16.20 -0.24 42.20
C VAL A 91 -16.91 -0.38 40.86
N VAL A 92 -17.28 -1.59 40.43
CA VAL A 92 -18.09 -1.83 39.23
C VAL A 92 -19.51 -1.29 39.42
N ASN A 93 -20.12 -1.43 40.60
CA ASN A 93 -21.43 -0.85 40.90
C ASN A 93 -21.37 0.67 41.12
N GLN A 94 -20.25 1.24 41.59
CA GLN A 94 -20.03 2.69 41.68
C GLN A 94 -19.68 3.27 40.31
N GLN A 95 -19.01 2.52 39.43
CA GLN A 95 -18.85 2.86 38.01
C GLN A 95 -20.18 2.75 37.27
N ALA A 96 -21.00 1.72 37.54
CA ALA A 96 -22.34 1.57 37.00
C ALA A 96 -23.34 2.57 37.62
N ALA A 97 -23.15 3.00 38.88
CA ALA A 97 -23.96 4.03 39.54
C ALA A 97 -23.53 5.45 39.14
N LYS A 98 -22.23 5.70 38.91
CA LYS A 98 -21.73 6.93 38.27
C LYS A 98 -22.18 7.01 36.80
N GLN A 99 -22.23 5.89 36.08
CA GLN A 99 -22.86 5.81 34.74
C GLN A 99 -24.38 5.98 34.79
N LYS A 100 -25.05 5.62 35.89
CA LYS A 100 -26.51 5.76 36.06
C LYS A 100 -26.97 7.11 36.64
N GLN A 101 -26.09 7.95 37.20
CA GLN A 101 -26.48 9.24 37.82
C GLN A 101 -26.32 10.48 36.94
N VAL A 102 -25.77 10.37 35.72
CA VAL A 102 -25.85 11.46 34.73
C VAL A 102 -26.19 10.88 33.35
N GLN A 103 -27.37 10.28 33.24
CA GLN A 103 -27.97 9.99 31.94
C GLN A 103 -28.81 11.21 31.53
N THR A 104 -28.16 12.21 30.95
CA THR A 104 -28.82 13.24 30.15
C THR A 104 -28.62 12.88 28.67
N ASP A 105 -29.57 12.15 28.09
CA ASP A 105 -29.63 11.97 26.64
C ASP A 105 -29.75 13.36 25.96
N GLY A 106 -28.94 13.62 24.93
CA GLY A 106 -28.94 14.90 24.20
C GLY A 106 -27.59 15.29 23.59
N PRO A 107 -27.48 16.34 22.77
CA PRO A 107 -26.21 16.85 22.26
C PRO A 107 -25.30 17.40 23.39
N VAL A 108 -23.98 17.47 23.16
CA VAL A 108 -23.08 18.17 24.10
C VAL A 108 -23.44 19.64 24.08
N GLN A 109 -23.75 20.21 25.24
CA GLN A 109 -23.99 21.63 25.42
C GLN A 109 -23.36 22.06 26.74
N MET A 110 -22.38 22.95 26.66
CA MET A 110 -21.69 23.53 27.80
C MET A 110 -21.62 25.05 27.63
N GLY A 111 -21.80 25.78 28.73
CA GLY A 111 -21.85 27.23 28.72
C GLY A 111 -23.14 27.79 28.12
N ARG A 112 -23.09 29.03 27.63
CA ARG A 112 -24.22 29.73 27.01
C ARG A 112 -24.51 29.15 25.63
N GLN A 113 -25.79 28.97 25.33
CA GLN A 113 -26.24 28.57 24.00
C GLN A 113 -25.73 29.55 22.94
N MET A 114 -25.14 29.02 21.87
CA MET A 114 -24.66 29.81 20.75
C MET A 114 -25.76 29.90 19.69
N LYS A 115 -25.87 31.06 19.04
CA LYS A 115 -26.80 31.21 17.92
C LYS A 115 -26.20 30.52 16.71
N MET A 116 -26.91 29.54 16.15
CA MET A 116 -26.43 28.81 14.98
C MET A 116 -26.40 29.69 13.71
N THR A 117 -27.09 30.83 13.73
CA THR A 117 -27.10 31.85 12.66
C THR A 117 -25.81 32.65 12.55
N ASP A 118 -25.00 32.72 13.61
CA ASP A 118 -23.77 33.53 13.62
C ASP A 118 -22.65 32.75 12.94
N ALA A 119 -22.17 33.21 11.79
CA ALA A 119 -21.14 32.49 11.03
C ALA A 119 -19.87 32.24 11.89
N PRO A 120 -19.37 31.00 11.97
CA PRO A 120 -18.12 30.74 12.66
C PRO A 120 -16.95 31.39 11.90
N GLN A 121 -15.93 31.81 12.63
CA GLN A 121 -14.67 32.30 12.07
C GLN A 121 -13.84 31.10 11.59
N GLN A 122 -13.29 31.18 10.38
CA GLN A 122 -12.37 30.16 9.87
C GLN A 122 -11.07 30.17 10.65
N MET A 123 -10.59 28.98 11.05
CA MET A 123 -9.42 28.81 11.89
C MET A 123 -8.14 29.37 11.26
N VAL A 124 -7.98 29.29 9.93
CA VAL A 124 -6.82 29.86 9.22
C VAL A 124 -6.65 31.38 9.41
N THR A 125 -7.74 32.09 9.71
CA THR A 125 -7.71 33.55 9.90
C THR A 125 -7.21 33.96 11.29
N ILE A 126 -7.18 33.03 12.25
CA ILE A 126 -6.79 33.27 13.63
C ILE A 126 -5.26 33.18 13.74
N THR A 127 -4.59 34.33 13.65
CA THR A 127 -3.11 34.41 13.60
C THR A 127 -2.48 35.07 14.83
N GLN A 128 -3.30 35.57 15.76
CA GLN A 128 -2.88 36.28 16.97
C GLN A 128 -3.83 35.99 18.13
N GLU A 129 -3.50 36.49 19.32
CA GLU A 129 -4.41 36.41 20.46
C GLU A 129 -5.69 37.22 20.23
N GLU A 130 -6.82 36.63 20.58
CA GLU A 130 -8.14 37.22 20.39
C GLU A 130 -8.98 37.05 21.66
N ARG A 131 -9.73 38.10 22.02
CA ARG A 131 -10.53 38.08 23.25
C ARG A 131 -11.63 37.02 23.23
N SER A 132 -12.22 36.76 22.06
CA SER A 132 -13.28 35.77 21.89
C SER A 132 -13.46 35.46 20.41
N VAL A 133 -13.33 34.20 20.03
CA VAL A 133 -13.65 33.65 18.71
C VAL A 133 -14.76 32.62 18.84
N THR A 134 -15.50 32.38 17.76
CA THR A 134 -16.42 31.24 17.64
C THR A 134 -16.01 30.44 16.42
N VAL A 135 -15.61 29.18 16.61
CA VAL A 135 -15.17 28.28 15.55
C VAL A 135 -16.05 27.03 15.50
N GLU A 136 -16.11 26.38 14.36
CA GLU A 136 -16.68 25.03 14.22
C GLU A 136 -15.61 24.11 13.69
N GLY A 137 -15.50 22.90 14.23
CA GLY A 137 -14.50 21.95 13.74
C GLY A 137 -14.79 20.50 14.09
N TYR A 138 -14.26 19.64 13.24
CA TYR A 138 -14.18 18.20 13.42
C TYR A 138 -13.17 17.85 14.51
N VAL A 139 -13.59 17.07 15.49
CA VAL A 139 -12.75 16.60 16.59
C VAL A 139 -11.96 15.37 16.15
N PHE A 140 -10.65 15.52 16.00
CA PHE A 140 -9.76 14.41 15.63
C PHE A 140 -8.90 13.89 16.80
N ASP A 141 -8.88 14.61 17.92
CA ASP A 141 -8.21 14.17 19.15
C ASP A 141 -8.92 14.71 20.40
N VAL A 142 -8.97 13.89 21.45
CA VAL A 142 -9.59 14.27 22.73
C VAL A 142 -8.88 13.57 23.88
N GLU A 143 -8.62 14.34 24.93
CA GLU A 143 -7.97 13.90 26.16
C GLU A 143 -8.60 14.61 27.36
N VAL A 144 -8.86 13.87 28.44
CA VAL A 144 -9.35 14.42 29.71
C VAL A 144 -8.33 14.09 30.80
N ARG A 145 -7.81 15.13 31.47
CA ARG A 145 -6.82 15.00 32.55
C ARG A 145 -7.40 15.47 33.88
N GLU A 146 -7.16 14.73 34.97
CA GLU A 146 -7.45 15.20 36.32
C GLU A 146 -6.28 16.05 36.85
N LEU A 147 -6.58 17.23 37.38
CA LEU A 147 -5.60 18.15 37.94
C LEU A 147 -5.39 17.90 39.43
N ARG A 148 -4.28 18.40 40.00
CA ARG A 148 -4.02 18.35 41.46
C ARG A 148 -5.14 18.99 42.30
N SER A 149 -5.90 19.92 41.72
CA SER A 149 -7.08 20.55 42.32
C SER A 149 -8.33 19.67 42.30
N LYS A 150 -8.25 18.44 41.78
CA LYS A 150 -9.35 17.51 41.47
C LYS A 150 -10.32 17.98 40.38
N ARG A 151 -10.11 19.15 39.78
CA ARG A 151 -10.83 19.57 38.57
C ARG A 151 -10.32 18.78 37.37
N GLN A 152 -11.19 18.55 36.39
CA GLN A 152 -10.78 17.97 35.11
C GLN A 152 -10.44 19.06 34.10
N LEU A 153 -9.50 18.76 33.22
CA LEU A 153 -9.12 19.55 32.06
C LEU A 153 -9.42 18.72 30.81
N LEU A 154 -10.39 19.19 30.02
CA LEU A 154 -10.61 18.71 28.67
C LEU A 154 -9.62 19.40 27.74
N ILE A 155 -8.92 18.60 26.94
CA ILE A 155 -8.06 19.04 25.84
C ILE A 155 -8.54 18.30 24.60
N PHE A 156 -8.88 19.02 23.54
CA PHE A 156 -9.30 18.40 22.29
C PHE A 156 -8.74 19.20 21.12
N LYS A 157 -8.51 18.51 20.01
CA LYS A 157 -8.02 19.13 18.78
C LYS A 157 -9.15 19.14 17.76
N VAL A 158 -9.37 20.31 17.18
CA VAL A 158 -10.42 20.55 16.19
C VAL A 158 -9.82 21.11 14.92
N THR A 159 -10.40 20.72 13.79
CA THR A 159 -10.08 21.28 12.48
C THR A 159 -11.35 21.64 11.74
N ASP A 160 -11.36 22.81 11.08
CA ASP A 160 -12.35 23.15 10.07
C ASP A 160 -11.85 22.86 8.64
N TYR A 161 -10.76 22.09 8.56
CA TYR A 161 -9.94 21.80 7.37
C TYR A 161 -9.23 23.00 6.72
N SER A 162 -9.49 24.23 7.17
CA SER A 162 -8.66 25.40 6.82
C SER A 162 -7.40 25.48 7.70
N SER A 163 -7.54 25.12 8.98
CA SER A 163 -6.45 25.00 9.95
C SER A 163 -6.89 24.09 11.10
N SER A 164 -6.09 23.99 12.16
CA SER A 164 -6.40 23.22 13.36
C SER A 164 -6.04 24.00 14.62
N PHE A 165 -6.84 23.84 15.68
CA PHE A 165 -6.57 24.42 16.99
C PHE A 165 -6.66 23.37 18.09
N ILE A 166 -5.82 23.55 19.12
CA ILE A 166 -6.05 22.94 20.42
C ILE A 166 -7.10 23.79 21.15
N ALA A 167 -8.14 23.15 21.65
CA ALA A 167 -9.14 23.74 22.53
C ALA A 167 -9.06 23.11 23.92
N LYS A 168 -9.13 23.94 24.96
CA LYS A 168 -9.02 23.54 26.36
C LYS A 168 -10.20 24.07 27.17
N LYS A 169 -10.74 23.25 28.07
CA LYS A 169 -11.79 23.65 29.03
C LYS A 169 -11.54 23.04 30.40
N PHE A 170 -11.50 23.89 31.43
CA PHE A 170 -11.45 23.45 32.82
C PHE A 170 -12.87 23.20 33.33
N SER A 171 -13.11 22.07 34.01
CA SER A 171 -14.42 21.76 34.59
C SER A 171 -14.81 22.78 35.65
N ASN A 172 -16.05 23.27 35.65
CA ASN A 172 -16.60 24.11 36.72
C ASN A 172 -17.40 23.31 37.75
N GLY A 173 -17.59 22.01 37.51
CA GLY A 173 -18.26 21.08 38.41
C GLY A 173 -18.52 19.72 37.74
N PRO A 174 -19.22 18.81 38.42
CA PRO A 174 -19.48 17.44 37.93
C PRO A 174 -20.29 17.38 36.63
N GLU A 175 -21.10 18.39 36.33
CA GLU A 175 -21.86 18.47 35.06
C GLU A 175 -20.95 18.64 33.84
N ASP A 176 -19.94 19.52 33.93
CA ASP A 176 -18.93 19.68 32.87
C ASP A 176 -18.12 18.38 32.69
N GLU A 177 -17.77 17.69 33.78
CA GLU A 177 -17.00 16.44 33.76
C GLU A 177 -17.77 15.29 33.10
N ALA A 178 -19.08 15.22 33.35
CA ALA A 178 -19.95 14.28 32.65
C ALA A 178 -20.03 14.61 31.15
N MET A 179 -20.03 15.89 30.76
CA MET A 179 -20.02 16.30 29.35
C MET A 179 -18.69 16.03 28.66
N PHE A 180 -17.55 16.16 29.36
CA PHE A 180 -16.22 15.86 28.80
C PHE A 180 -16.12 14.41 28.32
N ALA A 181 -16.67 13.46 29.08
CA ALA A 181 -16.69 12.04 28.72
C ALA A 181 -17.50 11.72 27.44
N ARG A 182 -18.32 12.67 26.97
CA ARG A 182 -19.19 12.50 25.79
C ARG A 182 -18.56 13.04 24.51
N ILE A 183 -17.53 13.87 24.63
CA ILE A 183 -16.79 14.37 23.47
C ILE A 183 -15.89 13.25 22.96
N GLN A 184 -16.13 12.85 21.72
CA GLN A 184 -15.41 11.76 21.07
C GLN A 184 -14.88 12.21 19.72
N LYS A 185 -13.84 11.51 19.24
CA LYS A 185 -13.34 11.68 17.88
C LYS A 185 -14.47 11.41 16.88
N GLY A 186 -14.53 12.19 15.79
CA GLY A 186 -15.60 12.07 14.80
C GLY A 186 -16.75 13.06 14.96
N GLN A 187 -16.85 13.76 16.10
CA GLN A 187 -17.90 14.75 16.32
C GLN A 187 -17.52 16.11 15.74
N TRP A 188 -18.52 16.87 15.30
CA TRP A 188 -18.38 18.29 15.02
C TRP A 188 -18.83 19.12 16.21
N LEU A 189 -17.99 20.06 16.62
CA LEU A 189 -18.27 20.95 17.75
C LEU A 189 -18.14 22.41 17.32
N ARG A 190 -19.10 23.23 17.75
CA ARG A 190 -18.97 24.68 17.81
C ARG A 190 -18.38 25.07 19.15
N VAL A 191 -17.33 25.88 19.13
CA VAL A 191 -16.55 26.27 20.31
C VAL A 191 -16.43 27.79 20.33
N ARG A 192 -16.84 28.42 21.44
CA ARG A 192 -16.59 29.85 21.70
C ARG A 192 -15.65 30.01 22.87
N GLY A 193 -14.63 30.84 22.71
CA GLY A 193 -13.61 31.06 23.74
C GLY A 193 -12.56 32.09 23.33
N SER A 194 -11.69 32.47 24.26
CA SER A 194 -10.57 33.35 23.99
C SER A 194 -9.39 32.59 23.40
N VAL A 195 -8.70 33.16 22.42
CA VAL A 195 -7.45 32.62 21.87
C VAL A 195 -6.27 33.26 22.59
N GLN A 196 -5.42 32.44 23.21
CA GLN A 196 -4.24 32.88 23.95
C GLN A 196 -3.06 31.97 23.64
N GLU A 197 -1.84 32.50 23.71
CA GLU A 197 -0.65 31.65 23.64
C GLU A 197 -0.56 30.78 24.90
N ASP A 198 -0.49 29.46 24.72
CA ASP A 198 -0.29 28.55 25.83
C ASP A 198 1.21 28.46 26.18
N ASN A 199 1.56 28.83 27.41
CA ASN A 199 2.96 28.88 27.85
C ASN A 199 3.69 27.52 27.82
N TYR A 200 2.97 26.40 27.76
CA TYR A 200 3.56 25.07 27.71
C TYR A 200 3.76 24.60 26.27
N SER A 201 2.72 24.66 25.41
CA SER A 201 2.84 24.26 24.01
C SER A 201 3.47 25.32 23.12
N ARG A 202 3.50 26.59 23.55
CA ARG A 202 3.91 27.76 22.76
C ARG A 202 3.10 27.91 21.46
N GLU A 203 1.81 27.58 21.55
CA GLU A 203 0.87 27.60 20.44
C GLU A 203 -0.38 28.39 20.86
N LEU A 204 -1.01 29.08 19.89
CA LEU A 204 -2.31 29.68 20.11
C LEU A 204 -3.35 28.60 20.42
N THR A 205 -4.00 28.73 21.56
CA THR A 205 -4.96 27.74 22.09
C THR A 205 -6.28 28.44 22.38
N ILE A 206 -7.39 27.77 22.04
CA ILE A 206 -8.73 28.23 22.38
C ILE A 206 -9.04 27.82 23.82
N ASN A 207 -9.15 28.80 24.72
CA ASN A 207 -9.71 28.59 26.06
C ASN A 207 -11.24 28.62 25.96
N ALA A 208 -11.83 27.43 25.80
CA ALA A 208 -13.24 27.23 25.52
C ALA A 208 -14.12 27.62 26.72
N GLN A 209 -15.01 28.58 26.48
CA GLN A 209 -16.05 28.98 27.42
C GLN A 209 -17.33 28.20 27.15
N ASP A 210 -17.70 28.09 25.87
CA ASP A 210 -18.92 27.43 25.42
C ASP A 210 -18.57 26.37 24.38
N ILE A 211 -19.24 25.21 24.46
CA ILE A 211 -19.07 24.08 23.54
C ILE A 211 -20.46 23.54 23.22
N GLN A 212 -20.74 23.33 21.94
CA GLN A 212 -22.02 22.82 21.47
C GLN A 212 -21.79 21.82 20.34
N THR A 213 -22.42 20.65 20.39
CA THR A 213 -22.45 19.73 19.25
C THR A 213 -23.18 20.38 18.08
N VAL A 214 -22.60 20.31 16.90
CA VAL A 214 -23.20 20.75 15.66
C VAL A 214 -23.19 19.61 14.65
N SER A 215 -24.14 19.64 13.72
CA SER A 215 -24.19 18.69 12.62
C SER A 215 -23.52 19.32 11.42
N HIS A 216 -22.43 18.73 10.96
CA HIS A 216 -21.88 19.01 9.65
C HIS A 216 -22.17 17.77 8.80
N PRO A 217 -23.20 17.81 7.93
CA PRO A 217 -23.49 16.66 7.10
C PRO A 217 -22.30 16.40 6.18
N ASP A 218 -22.00 15.12 5.96
CA ASP A 218 -21.12 14.71 4.88
C ASP A 218 -21.73 15.16 3.55
N PRO A 219 -20.91 15.44 2.51
CA PRO A 219 -21.41 15.75 1.18
C PRO A 219 -22.44 14.71 0.72
N THR A 220 -23.57 15.17 0.18
CA THR A 220 -24.63 14.30 -0.36
C THR A 220 -24.60 14.29 -1.89
N ASP A 221 -25.18 13.25 -2.48
CA ASP A 221 -25.43 13.18 -3.90
C ASP A 221 -26.92 13.44 -4.16
N ASP A 222 -27.22 14.68 -4.58
CA ASP A 222 -28.59 15.16 -4.74
C ASP A 222 -29.19 14.86 -6.13
N ALA A 223 -28.49 14.13 -7.00
CA ALA A 223 -28.98 13.85 -8.35
C ALA A 223 -30.24 12.99 -8.31
N GLU A 224 -31.25 13.30 -9.12
CA GLU A 224 -32.44 12.46 -9.21
C GLU A 224 -32.17 11.23 -10.09
N GLY A 225 -32.79 10.09 -9.77
CA GLY A 225 -32.73 8.89 -10.61
C GLY A 225 -31.51 8.00 -10.37
N GLU A 226 -30.99 7.41 -11.45
CA GLU A 226 -29.86 6.49 -11.41
C GLU A 226 -28.55 7.26 -11.18
N LYS A 227 -27.71 6.76 -10.27
CA LYS A 227 -26.45 7.38 -9.89
C LYS A 227 -25.32 6.90 -10.79
N ARG A 228 -24.26 7.71 -10.92
CA ARG A 228 -23.07 7.30 -11.68
C ARG A 228 -22.30 6.18 -11.00
N VAL A 229 -21.42 5.53 -11.76
CA VAL A 229 -20.38 4.64 -11.24
C VAL A 229 -19.02 5.29 -11.46
N GLU A 230 -18.18 5.33 -10.43
CA GLU A 230 -16.79 5.78 -10.59
C GLU A 230 -15.93 4.64 -11.12
N LEU A 231 -15.20 4.94 -12.20
CA LEU A 231 -14.40 3.98 -12.96
C LEU A 231 -12.90 4.28 -12.91
N HIS A 232 -12.48 5.40 -12.34
CA HIS A 232 -11.07 5.77 -12.23
C HIS A 232 -10.80 6.35 -10.84
N LEU A 233 -10.21 5.54 -9.97
CA LEU A 233 -10.04 5.84 -8.55
C LEU A 233 -8.76 5.22 -7.99
N HIS A 234 -7.99 6.07 -7.31
CA HIS A 234 -6.73 5.76 -6.65
C HIS A 234 -6.91 5.75 -5.14
N THR A 235 -6.27 4.80 -4.49
CA THR A 235 -6.28 4.59 -3.04
C THR A 235 -4.91 4.91 -2.47
N ASN A 236 -4.76 4.85 -1.15
CA ASN A 236 -3.45 4.94 -0.49
C ASN A 236 -2.41 3.88 -0.94
N MET A 237 -2.79 2.91 -1.77
CA MET A 237 -1.87 1.96 -2.42
C MET A 237 -1.26 2.50 -3.72
N SER A 238 -1.81 3.58 -4.29
CA SER A 238 -1.12 4.39 -5.31
C SER A 238 0.00 5.19 -4.64
N GLN A 239 1.19 4.59 -4.65
CA GLN A 239 2.31 4.98 -3.82
C GLN A 239 2.65 6.47 -3.90
N MET A 240 2.57 7.16 -2.76
CA MET A 240 2.91 8.58 -2.60
C MET A 240 2.07 9.54 -3.47
N ASP A 241 0.87 9.12 -3.89
CA ASP A 241 0.00 9.92 -4.77
C ASP A 241 -1.42 10.09 -4.23
N ALA A 242 -2.06 9.02 -3.75
CA ALA A 242 -3.43 9.08 -3.20
C ALA A 242 -3.48 8.77 -1.70
N MET A 243 -4.53 9.23 -1.02
CA MET A 243 -4.56 9.37 0.45
C MET A 243 -5.44 8.35 1.15
N ASN A 244 -6.66 8.17 0.65
CA ASN A 244 -7.70 7.45 1.38
C ASN A 244 -7.63 5.94 1.08
N PRO A 245 -7.90 5.08 2.07
CA PRO A 245 -8.13 3.67 1.82
C PRO A 245 -9.42 3.47 1.01
N ILE A 246 -9.50 2.36 0.26
CA ILE A 246 -10.69 2.03 -0.55
C ILE A 246 -11.98 1.93 0.28
N SER A 247 -11.88 1.57 1.56
CA SER A 247 -13.04 1.46 2.46
C SER A 247 -13.78 2.78 2.67
N ASP A 248 -13.09 3.92 2.66
CA ASP A 248 -13.70 5.25 2.76
C ASP A 248 -14.56 5.55 1.53
N TYR A 249 -14.02 5.30 0.33
CA TYR A 249 -14.74 5.51 -0.93
C TYR A 249 -15.94 4.57 -1.08
N VAL A 250 -15.79 3.29 -0.70
CA VAL A 250 -16.91 2.32 -0.71
C VAL A 250 -18.04 2.79 0.21
N LYS A 251 -17.70 3.31 1.39
CA LYS A 251 -18.68 3.88 2.33
C LYS A 251 -19.41 5.06 1.68
N ARG A 252 -18.68 6.05 1.15
CA ARG A 252 -19.26 7.24 0.52
C ARG A 252 -20.11 6.90 -0.71
N ALA A 253 -19.63 6.01 -1.58
CA ALA A 253 -20.38 5.57 -2.76
C ALA A 253 -21.69 4.87 -2.39
N LYS A 254 -21.69 4.08 -1.30
CA LYS A 254 -22.91 3.47 -0.76
C LYS A 254 -23.89 4.51 -0.24
N GLU A 255 -23.40 5.51 0.50
CA GLU A 255 -24.21 6.62 1.02
C GLU A 255 -24.81 7.47 -0.11
N TRP A 256 -24.08 7.66 -1.21
CA TRP A 256 -24.55 8.35 -2.42
C TRP A 256 -25.46 7.51 -3.31
N GLY A 257 -25.64 6.22 -3.01
CA GLY A 257 -26.52 5.34 -3.77
C GLY A 257 -25.93 4.85 -5.10
N HIS A 258 -24.61 4.88 -5.27
CA HIS A 258 -23.94 4.26 -6.41
C HIS A 258 -24.15 2.75 -6.37
N LYS A 259 -24.27 2.10 -7.54
CA LYS A 259 -24.46 0.64 -7.64
C LYS A 259 -23.15 -0.14 -7.61
N ALA A 260 -22.06 0.48 -8.07
CA ALA A 260 -20.73 -0.10 -8.13
C ALA A 260 -19.66 0.99 -7.89
N ILE A 261 -18.43 0.55 -7.62
CA ILE A 261 -17.25 1.42 -7.55
C ILE A 261 -16.02 0.65 -8.05
N ALA A 262 -15.13 1.35 -8.75
CA ALA A 262 -13.84 0.82 -9.19
C ALA A 262 -12.70 1.09 -8.20
N VAL A 263 -11.68 0.23 -8.26
CA VAL A 263 -10.34 0.49 -7.74
C VAL A 263 -9.35 0.33 -8.88
N THR A 264 -8.51 1.35 -9.15
CA THR A 264 -7.61 1.41 -10.31
C THR A 264 -6.24 1.98 -9.95
N ASP A 265 -5.66 1.52 -8.85
CA ASP A 265 -4.35 2.00 -8.38
C ASP A 265 -3.23 1.91 -9.45
N HIS A 266 -2.23 2.80 -9.34
CA HIS A 266 -1.09 2.81 -10.25
C HIS A 266 -0.26 1.53 -10.15
N ALA A 267 -0.27 0.73 -11.22
CA ALA A 267 0.59 -0.44 -11.43
C ALA A 267 0.58 -1.50 -10.31
N GLY A 268 -0.41 -1.48 -9.41
CA GLY A 268 -0.49 -2.31 -8.22
C GLY A 268 -1.92 -2.73 -7.89
N LEU A 269 -2.06 -3.88 -7.21
CA LEU A 269 -3.36 -4.48 -6.86
C LEU A 269 -3.54 -4.64 -5.34
N GLN A 270 -2.77 -3.88 -4.56
CA GLN A 270 -2.61 -4.10 -3.11
C GLN A 270 -3.89 -3.77 -2.32
N ALA A 271 -4.74 -2.90 -2.85
CA ALA A 271 -6.02 -2.55 -2.23
C ALA A 271 -7.09 -3.66 -2.36
N TYR A 272 -6.88 -4.68 -3.19
CA TYR A 272 -7.93 -5.66 -3.52
C TYR A 272 -8.51 -6.42 -2.32
N PRO A 273 -7.72 -6.90 -1.33
CA PRO A 273 -8.27 -7.59 -0.17
C PRO A 273 -9.19 -6.70 0.68
N GLU A 274 -8.81 -5.43 0.87
CA GLU A 274 -9.62 -4.46 1.59
C GLU A 274 -10.86 -4.06 0.77
N ALA A 275 -10.68 -3.81 -0.54
CA ALA A 275 -11.75 -3.48 -1.47
C ALA A 275 -12.85 -4.56 -1.46
N HIS A 276 -12.44 -5.83 -1.53
CA HIS A 276 -13.34 -6.98 -1.44
C HIS A 276 -14.11 -6.99 -0.12
N SER A 277 -13.39 -6.88 1.01
CA SER A 277 -13.99 -6.93 2.35
C SER A 277 -14.97 -5.77 2.58
N ALA A 278 -14.61 -4.56 2.14
CA ALA A 278 -15.45 -3.36 2.26
C ALA A 278 -16.69 -3.45 1.36
N ALA A 279 -16.53 -3.88 0.11
CA ALA A 279 -17.62 -4.03 -0.85
C ALA A 279 -18.65 -5.06 -0.41
N VAL A 280 -18.19 -6.24 0.04
CA VAL A 280 -19.07 -7.29 0.60
C VAL A 280 -19.84 -6.76 1.81
N LYS A 281 -19.17 -6.08 2.74
CA LYS A 281 -19.80 -5.48 3.93
C LYS A 281 -20.85 -4.43 3.56
N ALA A 282 -20.60 -3.62 2.53
CA ALA A 282 -21.51 -2.57 2.07
C ALA A 282 -22.63 -3.09 1.13
N GLY A 283 -22.52 -4.33 0.65
CA GLY A 283 -23.37 -4.84 -0.43
C GLY A 283 -23.28 -3.95 -1.68
N LEU A 284 -22.04 -3.59 -2.07
CA LEU A 284 -21.73 -2.76 -3.23
C LEU A 284 -20.90 -3.59 -4.22
N LYS A 285 -21.14 -3.46 -5.53
CA LYS A 285 -20.33 -4.15 -6.53
C LYS A 285 -18.96 -3.50 -6.65
N MET A 286 -17.90 -4.30 -6.59
CA MET A 286 -16.52 -3.84 -6.75
C MET A 286 -16.01 -4.16 -8.15
N LEU A 287 -15.46 -3.17 -8.84
CA LEU A 287 -14.79 -3.34 -10.13
C LEU A 287 -13.28 -3.37 -9.92
N TYR A 288 -12.68 -4.55 -9.99
CA TYR A 288 -11.24 -4.73 -9.77
C TYR A 288 -10.46 -4.32 -11.03
N GLY A 289 -9.82 -3.16 -10.97
CA GLY A 289 -8.99 -2.65 -12.05
C GLY A 289 -7.61 -2.20 -11.60
N VAL A 290 -6.86 -1.64 -12.54
CA VAL A 290 -5.51 -1.11 -12.34
C VAL A 290 -5.23 -0.09 -13.43
N GLU A 291 -4.59 1.02 -13.09
CA GLU A 291 -4.02 1.91 -14.10
C GLU A 291 -2.60 1.43 -14.43
N ILE A 292 -2.39 1.03 -15.69
CA ILE A 292 -1.11 0.50 -16.16
C ILE A 292 -0.33 1.55 -16.95
N ASN A 293 1.00 1.42 -16.92
CA ASN A 293 1.88 2.09 -17.86
C ASN A 293 1.99 1.26 -19.15
N LEU A 294 1.09 1.48 -20.10
CA LEU A 294 1.10 0.84 -21.41
C LEU A 294 2.26 1.37 -22.25
N VAL A 295 3.00 0.46 -22.89
CA VAL A 295 4.05 0.81 -23.86
C VAL A 295 3.86 -0.01 -25.13
N ASP A 296 4.18 0.58 -26.28
CA ASP A 296 4.33 -0.19 -27.50
C ASP A 296 5.58 -1.09 -27.37
N ASP A 297 5.53 -2.28 -27.95
CA ASP A 297 6.60 -3.27 -27.84
C ASP A 297 7.94 -2.75 -28.40
N GLY A 298 7.86 -1.91 -29.43
CA GLY A 298 8.94 -1.07 -29.94
C GLY A 298 8.39 -0.03 -30.91
N THR A 299 9.16 1.01 -31.17
CA THR A 299 8.84 2.04 -32.17
C THR A 299 9.39 1.60 -33.53
N PRO A 300 8.62 1.71 -34.63
CA PRO A 300 9.15 1.53 -35.97
C PRO A 300 10.35 2.44 -36.24
N VAL A 301 11.38 1.90 -36.90
CA VAL A 301 12.52 2.67 -37.39
C VAL A 301 12.16 3.40 -38.69
N ALA A 302 11.35 2.75 -39.53
CA ALA A 302 10.89 3.30 -40.79
C ALA A 302 9.36 3.23 -40.91
N TYR A 303 8.77 4.24 -41.54
CA TYR A 303 7.34 4.37 -41.82
C TYR A 303 7.10 4.34 -43.33
N ARG A 304 5.91 3.87 -43.75
CA ARG A 304 5.55 3.71 -45.18
C ARG A 304 6.62 2.89 -45.93
N ALA A 305 7.12 1.84 -45.27
CA ALA A 305 8.36 1.13 -45.59
C ALA A 305 8.16 -0.35 -45.96
N ASP A 306 6.95 -0.74 -46.36
CA ASP A 306 6.63 -2.15 -46.61
C ASP A 306 7.33 -2.72 -47.85
N GLU A 307 7.62 -1.88 -48.85
CA GLU A 307 8.32 -2.29 -50.06
C GLU A 307 9.86 -2.33 -49.88
N PRO A 308 10.52 -3.38 -50.41
CA PRO A 308 11.97 -3.46 -50.37
C PRO A 308 12.59 -2.43 -51.32
N ARG A 309 13.18 -1.37 -50.75
CA ARG A 309 14.05 -0.42 -51.46
C ARG A 309 15.48 -0.58 -51.01
N ASP A 310 16.43 -0.65 -51.95
CA ASP A 310 17.85 -0.72 -51.62
C ASP A 310 18.35 0.60 -51.05
N LEU A 311 18.85 0.57 -49.82
CA LEU A 311 19.35 1.76 -49.12
C LEU A 311 20.63 2.30 -49.79
N ALA A 312 21.46 1.42 -50.37
CA ALA A 312 22.73 1.83 -50.96
C ALA A 312 22.56 2.73 -52.20
N SER A 313 21.44 2.61 -52.92
CA SER A 313 21.17 3.35 -54.15
C SER A 313 20.10 4.44 -54.00
N ALA A 314 19.52 4.57 -52.81
CA ALA A 314 18.45 5.50 -52.52
C ALA A 314 18.92 6.96 -52.50
N GLU A 315 18.00 7.86 -52.84
CA GLU A 315 18.14 9.29 -52.58
C GLU A 315 17.37 9.62 -51.31
N TYR A 316 18.00 10.41 -50.43
CA TYR A 316 17.45 10.77 -49.14
C TYR A 316 17.14 12.26 -49.11
N VAL A 317 15.97 12.63 -48.61
CA VAL A 317 15.67 14.01 -48.22
C VAL A 317 15.63 14.07 -46.72
N VAL A 318 16.68 14.64 -46.13
CA VAL A 318 16.80 14.81 -44.69
C VAL A 318 16.27 16.18 -44.35
N PHE A 319 15.33 16.28 -43.41
CA PHE A 319 14.62 17.53 -43.16
C PHE A 319 14.42 17.76 -41.67
N ASP A 320 14.16 19.02 -41.34
CA ASP A 320 13.89 19.52 -40.00
C ASP A 320 12.91 20.70 -40.11
N VAL A 321 12.02 20.84 -39.11
CA VAL A 321 11.06 21.95 -39.05
C VAL A 321 11.17 22.73 -37.74
N GLU A 322 11.10 24.04 -37.87
CA GLU A 322 10.85 24.92 -36.72
C GLU A 322 9.38 25.31 -36.68
N THR A 323 8.80 25.34 -35.49
CA THR A 323 7.34 25.45 -35.31
C THR A 323 6.98 26.48 -34.24
N THR A 324 5.75 26.98 -34.28
CA THR A 324 5.26 27.94 -33.27
C THR A 324 4.96 27.29 -31.91
N GLY A 325 4.93 25.96 -31.82
CA GLY A 325 4.57 25.21 -30.62
C GLY A 325 4.64 23.69 -30.85
N LEU A 326 4.07 22.90 -29.95
CA LEU A 326 4.21 21.44 -29.96
C LEU A 326 3.04 20.69 -30.60
N SER A 327 1.94 21.38 -30.95
CA SER A 327 0.75 20.73 -31.51
C SER A 327 0.67 20.93 -33.01
N ALA A 328 0.78 19.86 -33.78
CA ALA A 328 0.68 19.89 -35.24
C ALA A 328 -0.69 20.42 -35.73
N VAL A 329 -1.71 20.31 -34.88
CA VAL A 329 -3.08 20.76 -35.18
C VAL A 329 -3.20 22.28 -35.09
N TYR A 330 -2.68 22.88 -34.01
CA TYR A 330 -2.95 24.28 -33.64
C TYR A 330 -1.77 25.22 -33.84
N ASP A 331 -0.58 24.67 -34.06
CA ASP A 331 0.65 25.42 -34.31
C ASP A 331 1.03 25.34 -35.80
N LYS A 332 1.92 26.25 -36.20
CA LYS A 332 2.35 26.43 -37.60
C LYS A 332 3.83 26.11 -37.74
N VAL A 333 4.21 25.61 -38.91
CA VAL A 333 5.63 25.56 -39.32
C VAL A 333 6.06 26.98 -39.70
N ILE A 334 7.24 27.40 -39.25
CA ILE A 334 7.81 28.73 -39.50
C ILE A 334 9.14 28.67 -40.26
N GLU A 335 9.81 27.52 -40.25
CA GLU A 335 10.94 27.21 -41.13
C GLU A 335 10.87 25.74 -41.50
N LEU A 336 11.16 25.44 -42.77
CA LEU A 336 11.35 24.07 -43.26
C LEU A 336 12.67 24.02 -44.02
N ALA A 337 13.62 23.26 -43.48
CA ALA A 337 14.91 23.04 -44.11
C ALA A 337 15.12 21.56 -44.44
N ALA A 338 15.79 21.31 -45.55
CA ALA A 338 16.14 19.97 -45.96
C ALA A 338 17.38 19.92 -46.86
N VAL A 339 18.07 18.79 -46.81
CA VAL A 339 19.15 18.45 -47.74
C VAL A 339 18.79 17.18 -48.49
N LYS A 340 19.03 17.17 -49.81
CA LYS A 340 18.96 15.96 -50.62
C LYS A 340 20.33 15.32 -50.67
N MET A 341 20.43 14.04 -50.34
CA MET A 341 21.68 13.30 -50.24
C MET A 341 21.65 12.02 -51.07
N LYS A 342 22.79 11.70 -51.67
CA LYS A 342 23.05 10.43 -52.36
C LYS A 342 24.50 10.03 -52.14
N ASP A 343 24.76 8.74 -51.90
CA ASP A 343 26.10 8.21 -51.64
C ASP A 343 26.84 8.94 -50.49
N GLY A 344 26.10 9.40 -49.47
CA GLY A 344 26.65 10.15 -48.34
C GLY A 344 27.14 11.55 -48.68
N LYS A 345 26.67 12.15 -49.79
CA LYS A 345 26.99 13.52 -50.19
C LYS A 345 25.71 14.33 -50.41
N VAL A 346 25.74 15.60 -50.04
CA VAL A 346 24.69 16.56 -50.38
C VAL A 346 24.72 16.84 -51.88
N ILE A 347 23.58 16.67 -52.55
CA ILE A 347 23.40 16.92 -53.98
C ILE A 347 22.43 18.07 -54.26
N ASP A 348 21.58 18.44 -53.30
CA ASP A 348 20.67 19.59 -53.38
C ASP A 348 20.28 20.07 -51.97
N GLN A 349 19.77 21.30 -51.85
CA GLN A 349 19.37 21.91 -50.57
C GLN A 349 18.06 22.69 -50.72
N PHE A 350 17.27 22.73 -49.65
CA PHE A 350 15.99 23.41 -49.53
C PHE A 350 15.93 24.13 -48.18
N GLU A 351 15.60 25.42 -48.17
CA GLU A 351 15.47 26.20 -46.93
C GLU A 351 14.47 27.32 -47.20
N GLU A 352 13.34 27.29 -46.49
CA GLU A 352 12.27 28.26 -46.67
C GLU A 352 11.69 28.69 -45.32
N MET A 353 11.60 30.01 -45.12
CA MET A 353 10.83 30.61 -44.04
C MET A 353 9.35 30.67 -44.42
N ILE A 354 8.48 30.43 -43.44
CA ILE A 354 7.03 30.40 -43.61
C ILE A 354 6.40 31.50 -42.76
N ASP A 355 5.57 32.33 -43.37
CA ASP A 355 4.75 33.30 -42.65
C ASP A 355 3.55 32.58 -42.00
N PRO A 356 3.49 32.50 -40.65
CA PRO A 356 2.37 31.86 -39.96
C PRO A 356 1.07 32.67 -40.02
N GLY A 357 1.14 33.93 -40.48
CA GLY A 357 -0.01 34.85 -40.58
C GLY A 357 -0.39 35.53 -39.26
N PHE A 358 0.44 35.39 -38.22
CA PHE A 358 0.27 36.03 -36.91
C PHE A 358 1.64 36.26 -36.22
N PRO A 359 1.73 37.22 -35.27
CA PRO A 359 2.96 37.45 -34.52
C PRO A 359 3.41 36.23 -33.71
N LEU A 360 4.70 35.91 -33.76
CA LEU A 360 5.35 34.88 -32.96
C LEU A 360 5.38 35.28 -31.48
N SER A 361 5.27 34.28 -30.62
CA SER A 361 5.42 34.50 -29.18
C SER A 361 6.89 34.71 -28.80
N GLU A 362 7.16 35.43 -27.71
CA GLU A 362 8.53 35.57 -27.17
C GLU A 362 9.17 34.20 -26.90
N LEU A 363 8.38 33.21 -26.46
CA LEU A 363 8.86 31.85 -26.22
C LEU A 363 9.36 31.20 -27.51
N THR A 364 8.57 31.30 -28.59
CA THR A 364 8.93 30.77 -29.91
C THR A 364 10.23 31.40 -30.40
N ILE A 365 10.32 32.74 -30.37
CA ILE A 365 11.51 33.48 -30.81
C ILE A 365 12.76 33.07 -30.01
N ASN A 366 12.62 32.88 -28.69
CA ASN A 366 13.74 32.49 -27.84
C ASN A 366 14.18 31.04 -28.06
N LEU A 367 13.26 30.15 -28.46
CA LEU A 367 13.55 28.74 -28.71
C LEU A 367 14.17 28.51 -30.08
N THR A 368 13.60 29.11 -31.13
CA THR A 368 13.99 28.87 -32.52
C THR A 368 14.99 29.90 -33.05
N HIS A 369 15.15 31.02 -32.34
CA HIS A 369 15.91 32.20 -32.79
C HIS A 369 15.38 32.86 -34.08
N ILE A 370 14.18 32.48 -34.53
CA ILE A 370 13.47 33.09 -35.65
C ILE A 370 12.61 34.26 -35.12
N THR A 371 12.79 35.45 -35.69
CA THR A 371 12.03 36.65 -35.30
C THR A 371 10.82 36.89 -36.21
N ASP A 372 9.85 37.68 -35.75
CA ASP A 372 8.71 38.12 -36.57
C ASP A 372 9.16 38.73 -37.91
N ASP A 373 10.21 39.55 -37.89
CA ASP A 373 10.75 40.19 -39.09
C ASP A 373 11.32 39.19 -40.11
N MET A 374 11.70 37.98 -39.68
CA MET A 374 12.22 36.93 -40.57
C MET A 374 11.11 36.20 -41.31
N VAL A 375 9.95 36.01 -40.67
CA VAL A 375 8.84 35.23 -41.24
C VAL A 375 7.79 36.11 -41.91
N HIS A 376 7.61 37.35 -41.43
CA HIS A 376 6.55 38.22 -41.91
C HIS A 376 6.78 38.64 -43.37
N GLY A 377 5.83 38.31 -44.25
CA GLY A 377 5.91 38.54 -45.68
C GLY A 377 6.76 37.53 -46.46
N SER A 378 7.21 36.45 -45.81
CA SER A 378 7.83 35.30 -46.47
C SER A 378 6.79 34.43 -47.20
N LYS A 379 7.17 33.24 -47.67
CA LYS A 379 6.25 32.36 -48.41
C LYS A 379 5.14 31.85 -47.48
N SER A 380 3.97 31.57 -48.05
CA SER A 380 2.88 30.97 -47.30
C SER A 380 3.14 29.47 -47.04
N GLU A 381 2.54 28.92 -45.98
CA GLU A 381 2.66 27.49 -45.62
C GLU A 381 2.33 26.59 -46.82
N VAL A 382 1.25 26.89 -47.56
CA VAL A 382 0.82 26.11 -48.73
C VAL A 382 1.82 26.17 -49.89
N ASP A 383 2.50 27.31 -50.10
CA ASP A 383 3.47 27.45 -51.18
C ASP A 383 4.74 26.66 -50.86
N VAL A 384 5.24 26.76 -49.63
CA VAL A 384 6.43 26.02 -49.17
C VAL A 384 6.16 24.51 -49.18
N PHE A 385 4.99 24.07 -48.75
CA PHE A 385 4.64 22.64 -48.71
C PHE A 385 4.56 22.02 -50.11
N LYS A 386 4.08 22.77 -51.12
CA LYS A 386 4.10 22.32 -52.53
C LYS A 386 5.52 22.21 -53.07
N LEU A 387 6.38 23.19 -52.77
CA LEU A 387 7.79 23.16 -53.17
C LEU A 387 8.52 21.99 -52.51
N PHE A 388 8.25 21.75 -51.23
CA PHE A 388 8.86 20.65 -50.49
C PHE A 388 8.39 19.29 -50.99
N GLN A 389 7.10 19.13 -51.32
CA GLN A 389 6.58 17.90 -51.92
C GLN A 389 7.28 17.58 -53.25
N GLN A 390 7.52 18.60 -54.09
CA GLN A 390 8.31 18.43 -55.31
C GLN A 390 9.78 18.09 -55.02
N PHE A 391 10.36 18.69 -53.98
CA PHE A 391 11.72 18.40 -53.55
C PHE A 391 11.88 16.94 -53.07
N CYS A 392 10.85 16.39 -52.43
CA CYS A 392 10.86 15.02 -51.91
C CYS A 392 10.58 13.93 -52.95
N ASP A 393 10.17 14.28 -54.17
CA ASP A 393 9.72 13.31 -55.16
C ASP A 393 10.74 12.17 -55.40
N GLY A 394 10.27 10.92 -55.27
CA GLY A 394 11.07 9.70 -55.42
C GLY A 394 12.08 9.39 -54.29
N ALA A 395 12.28 10.27 -53.32
CA ALA A 395 13.26 10.11 -52.25
C ALA A 395 12.72 9.36 -51.02
N ILE A 396 13.61 8.92 -50.13
CA ILE A 396 13.30 8.49 -48.78
C ILE A 396 13.48 9.70 -47.84
N MET A 397 12.45 10.05 -47.10
CA MET A 397 12.53 11.13 -46.12
C MET A 397 13.20 10.66 -44.84
N VAL A 398 13.94 11.56 -44.19
CA VAL A 398 14.74 11.23 -43.00
C VAL A 398 14.67 12.37 -42.01
N GLY A 399 14.50 12.04 -40.74
CA GLY A 399 14.63 13.00 -39.65
C GLY A 399 15.22 12.38 -38.40
N HIS A 400 15.34 13.18 -37.35
CA HIS A 400 15.74 12.73 -36.03
C HIS A 400 14.59 13.00 -35.06
N ASN A 401 13.89 11.95 -34.59
CA ASN A 401 12.57 12.07 -33.95
C ASN A 401 11.46 12.51 -34.93
N VAL A 402 11.51 11.96 -36.15
CA VAL A 402 10.78 12.41 -37.35
C VAL A 402 9.26 12.40 -37.22
N THR A 403 8.72 11.67 -36.24
CA THR A 403 7.27 11.64 -35.99
C THR A 403 6.69 13.00 -35.58
N PHE A 404 7.52 13.87 -35.00
CA PHE A 404 7.14 15.25 -34.71
C PHE A 404 7.00 16.04 -36.02
N ASP A 405 8.06 16.05 -36.82
CA ASP A 405 8.16 16.83 -38.06
C ASP A 405 7.12 16.40 -39.10
N VAL A 406 7.00 15.10 -39.33
CA VAL A 406 5.99 14.52 -40.24
C VAL A 406 4.57 14.83 -39.76
N GLY A 407 4.34 14.85 -38.45
CA GLY A 407 3.03 15.21 -37.90
C GLY A 407 2.59 16.61 -38.31
N PHE A 408 3.50 17.59 -38.28
CA PHE A 408 3.25 18.95 -38.74
C PHE A 408 3.03 19.03 -40.25
N LEU A 409 3.83 18.29 -41.02
CA LEU A 409 3.67 18.19 -42.46
C LEU A 409 2.30 17.61 -42.83
N ASP A 410 1.97 16.41 -42.35
CA ASP A 410 0.70 15.72 -42.64
C ASP A 410 -0.51 16.60 -42.28
N ASN A 411 -0.51 17.23 -41.09
CA ASN A 411 -1.58 18.15 -40.69
C ASN A 411 -1.65 19.40 -41.58
N GLY A 412 -0.51 19.97 -41.98
CA GLY A 412 -0.51 21.13 -42.87
C GLY A 412 -0.93 20.80 -44.30
N TYR A 413 -0.56 19.62 -44.83
CA TYR A 413 -1.06 19.13 -46.12
C TYR A 413 -2.59 18.96 -46.09
N GLU A 414 -3.12 18.30 -45.04
CA GLU A 414 -4.57 18.12 -44.85
C GLU A 414 -5.29 19.47 -44.76
N ARG A 415 -4.76 20.40 -43.95
CA ARG A 415 -5.32 21.75 -43.75
C ARG A 415 -5.47 22.54 -45.04
N HIS A 416 -4.57 22.33 -46.00
CA HIS A 416 -4.58 23.01 -47.30
C HIS A 416 -5.20 22.16 -48.42
N GLY A 417 -5.77 21.00 -48.10
CA GLY A 417 -6.38 20.09 -49.08
C GLY A 417 -5.38 19.55 -50.11
N LEU A 418 -4.11 19.45 -49.74
CA LEU A 418 -3.06 18.87 -50.56
C LEU A 418 -3.04 17.34 -50.38
N ALA A 419 -2.47 16.64 -51.36
CA ALA A 419 -2.27 15.19 -51.25
C ALA A 419 -1.20 14.87 -50.21
N ASP A 420 -1.44 13.82 -49.43
CA ASP A 420 -0.47 13.30 -48.46
C ASP A 420 0.87 12.97 -49.14
N ILE A 421 1.96 13.15 -48.40
CA ILE A 421 3.25 12.63 -48.82
C ILE A 421 3.22 11.10 -48.68
N ASP A 422 3.49 10.37 -49.75
CA ASP A 422 3.58 8.89 -49.75
C ASP A 422 5.02 8.38 -49.60
N ASN A 423 6.00 9.29 -49.55
CA ASN A 423 7.41 8.95 -49.38
C ASN A 423 7.63 8.11 -48.11
N PRO A 424 8.49 7.07 -48.19
CA PRO A 424 8.94 6.37 -47.00
C PRO A 424 9.76 7.29 -46.09
N VAL A 425 9.66 7.06 -44.78
CA VAL A 425 10.32 7.90 -43.78
C VAL A 425 11.20 7.06 -42.87
N ILE A 426 12.44 7.47 -42.58
CA ILE A 426 13.34 6.85 -41.60
C ILE A 426 13.53 7.79 -40.40
N ASP A 427 13.41 7.23 -39.19
CA ASP A 427 13.78 7.92 -37.94
C ASP A 427 15.16 7.47 -37.45
N THR A 428 16.14 8.37 -37.54
CA THR A 428 17.52 8.10 -37.08
C THR A 428 17.61 7.94 -35.57
N LEU A 429 16.69 8.51 -34.79
CA LEU A 429 16.62 8.32 -33.34
C LEU A 429 16.29 6.85 -33.01
N GLU A 430 15.27 6.30 -33.66
CA GLU A 430 14.84 4.93 -33.44
C GLU A 430 15.83 3.92 -34.03
N LEU A 431 16.44 4.21 -35.19
CA LEU A 431 17.53 3.40 -35.73
C LEU A 431 18.70 3.30 -34.74
N SER A 432 19.09 4.43 -34.14
CA SER A 432 20.15 4.49 -33.13
C SER A 432 19.78 3.73 -31.85
N ARG A 433 18.52 3.81 -31.38
CA ARG A 433 18.02 3.05 -30.23
C ARG A 433 18.01 1.54 -30.48
N MET A 434 17.67 1.12 -31.70
CA MET A 434 17.70 -0.28 -32.10
C MET A 434 19.14 -0.82 -32.15
N LEU A 435 20.08 -0.06 -32.70
CA LEU A 435 21.49 -0.45 -32.80
C LEU A 435 22.20 -0.42 -31.44
N HIS A 436 21.85 0.55 -30.58
CA HIS A 436 22.56 0.84 -29.34
C HIS A 436 21.63 1.06 -28.13
N PRO A 437 20.83 0.06 -27.72
CA PRO A 437 19.89 0.19 -26.60
C PRO A 437 20.59 0.46 -25.25
N GLU A 438 21.89 0.19 -25.14
CA GLU A 438 22.70 0.43 -23.95
C GLU A 438 23.01 1.92 -23.69
N ARG A 439 22.82 2.79 -24.68
CA ARG A 439 23.17 4.22 -24.56
C ARG A 439 22.16 4.97 -23.69
N LYS A 440 22.68 5.89 -22.86
CA LYS A 440 21.84 6.70 -21.96
C LYS A 440 21.01 7.76 -22.67
N ASN A 441 21.50 8.27 -23.80
CA ASN A 441 20.80 9.26 -24.60
C ASN A 441 21.17 9.07 -26.08
N HIS A 442 20.26 9.50 -26.95
CA HIS A 442 20.39 9.39 -28.40
C HIS A 442 20.15 10.75 -29.07
N LYS A 443 20.43 11.86 -28.37
CA LYS A 443 20.28 13.21 -28.95
C LYS A 443 21.23 13.37 -30.14
N LEU A 444 20.78 14.07 -31.17
CA LEU A 444 21.56 14.34 -32.39
C LEU A 444 23.00 14.77 -32.08
N ASP A 445 23.20 15.79 -31.24
CA ASP A 445 24.53 16.25 -30.81
C ASP A 445 25.44 15.16 -30.25
N THR A 446 24.87 14.26 -29.45
CA THR A 446 25.64 13.20 -28.79
C THR A 446 26.04 12.14 -29.80
N LEU A 447 25.10 11.77 -30.69
CA LEU A 447 25.37 10.81 -31.76
C LEU A 447 26.37 11.39 -32.77
N ALA A 448 26.18 12.62 -33.23
CA ALA A 448 27.07 13.29 -34.17
C ALA A 448 28.52 13.34 -33.65
N LYS A 449 28.73 13.73 -32.37
CA LYS A 449 30.06 13.69 -31.73
C LYS A 449 30.66 12.29 -31.72
N GLN A 450 29.86 11.27 -31.46
CA GLN A 450 30.31 9.89 -31.38
C GLN A 450 30.67 9.30 -32.74
N TYR A 451 29.86 9.57 -33.76
CA TYR A 451 30.11 9.16 -35.14
C TYR A 451 31.07 10.09 -35.90
N LYS A 452 31.61 11.12 -35.21
CA LYS A 452 32.54 12.12 -35.75
C LYS A 452 31.96 12.89 -36.95
N VAL A 453 30.65 13.15 -36.90
CA VAL A 453 29.96 14.06 -37.81
C VAL A 453 30.22 15.49 -37.32
N SER A 454 30.68 16.37 -38.22
CA SER A 454 30.97 17.76 -37.88
C SER A 454 29.68 18.56 -37.72
N LEU A 455 29.57 19.31 -36.63
CA LEU A 455 28.48 20.25 -36.33
C LEU A 455 29.11 21.64 -36.21
N GLU A 456 29.45 22.27 -37.33
CA GLU A 456 29.85 23.69 -37.32
C GLU A 456 28.60 24.55 -37.56
N HIS A 457 28.29 25.45 -36.61
CA HIS A 457 27.13 26.36 -36.61
C HIS A 457 25.76 25.73 -36.24
N HIS A 458 25.62 25.31 -34.99
CA HIS A 458 24.31 25.02 -34.38
C HIS A 458 23.34 26.22 -34.52
N HIS A 459 22.04 25.91 -34.68
CA HIS A 459 20.88 26.83 -34.76
C HIS A 459 20.44 27.30 -36.17
N ARG A 460 20.73 26.55 -37.23
CA ARG A 460 20.00 26.68 -38.52
C ARG A 460 19.53 25.30 -38.97
N ALA A 461 18.24 25.14 -39.26
CA ALA A 461 17.61 23.85 -39.56
C ALA A 461 18.32 23.05 -40.68
N ASN A 462 18.98 23.73 -41.61
CA ASN A 462 19.77 23.11 -42.69
C ASN A 462 21.03 22.37 -42.19
N ALA A 463 21.68 22.87 -41.13
CA ALA A 463 22.87 22.24 -40.54
C ALA A 463 22.50 20.94 -39.77
N ASP A 464 21.35 20.94 -39.10
CA ASP A 464 20.86 19.78 -38.36
C ASP A 464 20.33 18.69 -39.31
N ALA A 465 19.68 19.09 -40.41
CA ALA A 465 19.32 18.18 -41.51
C ALA A 465 20.58 17.53 -42.13
N GLU A 466 21.64 18.29 -42.40
CA GLU A 466 22.89 17.73 -42.94
C GLU A 466 23.57 16.76 -41.96
N ALA A 467 23.67 17.13 -40.68
CA ALA A 467 24.25 16.28 -39.64
C ALA A 467 23.45 14.98 -39.47
N THR A 468 22.11 15.05 -39.53
CA THR A 468 21.22 13.89 -39.48
C THR A 468 21.45 12.97 -40.67
N GLY A 469 21.70 13.52 -41.86
CA GLY A 469 22.01 12.73 -43.06
C GLY A 469 23.33 11.97 -42.99
N TYR A 470 24.39 12.62 -42.52
CA TYR A 470 25.66 11.93 -42.28
C TYR A 470 25.54 10.88 -41.17
N LEU A 471 24.75 11.15 -40.13
CA LEU A 471 24.47 10.18 -39.08
C LEU A 471 23.72 8.96 -39.64
N LEU A 472 22.67 9.16 -40.44
CA LEU A 472 21.95 8.07 -41.10
C LEU A 472 22.92 7.17 -41.88
N TYR A 473 23.77 7.77 -42.71
CA TYR A 473 24.72 7.03 -43.53
C TYR A 473 25.70 6.18 -42.69
N ALA A 474 26.08 6.65 -41.50
CA ALA A 474 26.87 5.88 -40.56
C ALA A 474 26.07 4.72 -39.92
N LEU A 475 24.83 4.99 -39.51
CA LEU A 475 23.94 4.01 -38.88
C LEU A 475 23.51 2.91 -39.87
N GLU A 476 23.25 3.23 -41.13
CA GLU A 476 22.92 2.24 -42.17
C GLU A 476 24.08 1.28 -42.42
N LYS A 477 25.32 1.79 -42.50
CA LYS A 477 26.52 0.94 -42.60
C LYS A 477 26.66 0.02 -41.41
N GLU A 478 26.35 0.50 -40.22
CA GLU A 478 26.38 -0.29 -39.00
C GLU A 478 25.27 -1.34 -38.98
N ALA A 479 24.04 -0.98 -39.36
CA ALA A 479 22.90 -1.90 -39.48
C ALA A 479 23.15 -3.00 -40.51
N ALA A 480 23.69 -2.66 -41.68
CA ALA A 480 24.11 -3.62 -42.70
C ALA A 480 25.19 -4.57 -42.17
N LYS A 481 26.17 -4.06 -41.42
CA LYS A 481 27.27 -4.87 -40.86
C LYS A 481 26.81 -5.79 -39.73
N MET A 482 25.98 -5.29 -38.82
CA MET A 482 25.56 -6.02 -37.62
C MET A 482 24.45 -7.03 -37.93
N TYR A 483 23.51 -6.65 -38.80
CA TYR A 483 22.25 -7.39 -38.99
C TYR A 483 21.93 -7.71 -40.45
N GLY A 484 22.76 -7.30 -41.41
CA GLY A 484 22.51 -7.55 -42.83
C GLY A 484 21.34 -6.75 -43.40
N MET A 485 20.95 -5.65 -42.73
CA MET A 485 19.89 -4.75 -43.18
C MET A 485 20.40 -3.88 -44.33
N THR A 486 20.01 -4.21 -45.56
CA THR A 486 20.40 -3.49 -46.78
C THR A 486 19.21 -2.88 -47.50
N THR A 487 17.98 -3.29 -47.16
CA THR A 487 16.75 -2.72 -47.72
C THR A 487 15.91 -2.03 -46.65
N LEU A 488 15.13 -1.04 -47.08
CA LEU A 488 14.31 -0.19 -46.21
C LEU A 488 13.36 -0.97 -45.29
N ASN A 489 12.64 -1.94 -45.84
CA ASN A 489 11.70 -2.77 -45.08
C ASN A 489 12.38 -3.58 -43.96
N GLN A 490 13.65 -3.93 -44.12
CA GLN A 490 14.41 -4.69 -43.11
C GLN A 490 14.74 -3.86 -41.87
N LEU A 491 14.71 -2.52 -41.94
CA LEU A 491 14.98 -1.66 -40.79
C LEU A 491 13.98 -1.89 -39.64
N ASN A 492 12.79 -2.44 -39.94
CA ASN A 492 11.78 -2.78 -38.95
C ASN A 492 11.84 -4.23 -38.45
N ASP A 493 12.70 -5.10 -38.99
CA ASP A 493 12.73 -6.54 -38.66
C ASP A 493 13.01 -6.84 -37.18
N ARG A 494 13.58 -5.86 -36.46
CA ARG A 494 13.94 -5.97 -35.04
C ARG A 494 13.14 -5.06 -34.12
N VAL A 495 12.10 -4.41 -34.62
CA VAL A 495 11.19 -3.61 -33.79
C VAL A 495 10.54 -4.52 -32.75
N GLY A 496 10.64 -4.14 -31.48
CA GLY A 496 10.12 -4.94 -30.37
C GLY A 496 11.03 -6.07 -29.89
N ALA A 497 12.24 -6.21 -30.44
CA ALA A 497 13.20 -7.20 -29.94
C ALA A 497 13.87 -6.74 -28.63
N GLY A 498 14.02 -7.68 -27.69
CA GLY A 498 14.78 -7.47 -26.45
C GLY A 498 14.20 -6.36 -25.56
N ASP A 499 15.01 -5.32 -25.32
CA ASP A 499 14.74 -4.23 -24.38
C ASP A 499 14.04 -3.01 -25.00
N ALA A 500 13.51 -3.12 -26.23
CA ALA A 500 12.89 -2.01 -26.97
C ALA A 500 11.79 -1.26 -26.17
N TYR A 501 11.01 -1.99 -25.36
CA TYR A 501 9.98 -1.42 -24.47
C TYR A 501 10.52 -0.39 -23.45
N LYS A 502 11.83 -0.36 -23.17
CA LYS A 502 12.48 0.61 -22.28
C LYS A 502 12.59 2.00 -22.91
N ALA A 503 12.69 2.07 -24.24
CA ALA A 503 12.77 3.32 -24.98
C ALA A 503 11.39 3.95 -25.20
N ALA A 504 10.33 3.12 -25.27
CA ALA A 504 8.96 3.59 -25.42
C ALA A 504 8.53 4.49 -24.25
N ARG A 505 7.78 5.54 -24.58
CA ARG A 505 7.15 6.41 -23.59
C ARG A 505 5.89 5.72 -23.05
N PRO A 506 5.74 5.56 -21.72
CA PRO A 506 4.53 4.98 -21.16
C PRO A 506 3.35 5.93 -21.31
N SER A 507 2.19 5.36 -21.65
CA SER A 507 0.89 6.00 -21.60
C SER A 507 0.01 5.25 -20.61
N HIS A 508 -0.90 5.96 -19.96
CA HIS A 508 -1.81 5.32 -19.02
C HIS A 508 -2.93 4.58 -19.77
N ALA A 509 -3.40 3.48 -19.16
CA ALA A 509 -4.61 2.77 -19.58
C ALA A 509 -5.24 2.12 -18.34
N ILE A 510 -6.57 2.11 -18.27
CA ILE A 510 -7.30 1.40 -17.21
C ILE A 510 -7.56 -0.03 -17.70
N VAL A 511 -7.28 -1.02 -16.86
CA VAL A 511 -7.59 -2.42 -17.18
C VAL A 511 -8.42 -3.02 -16.06
N PHE A 512 -9.65 -3.43 -16.39
CA PHE A 512 -10.55 -4.13 -15.47
C PHE A 512 -10.55 -5.63 -15.70
N ALA A 513 -10.67 -6.39 -14.61
CA ALA A 513 -11.10 -7.77 -14.68
C ALA A 513 -12.61 -7.81 -15.00
N LYS A 514 -12.96 -8.26 -16.20
CA LYS A 514 -14.35 -8.49 -16.62
C LYS A 514 -14.92 -9.77 -15.98
N THR A 515 -14.07 -10.78 -15.83
CA THR A 515 -14.44 -12.11 -15.34
C THR A 515 -13.43 -12.60 -14.30
N GLN A 516 -13.75 -13.65 -13.54
CA GLN A 516 -12.80 -14.28 -12.61
C GLN A 516 -11.53 -14.80 -13.31
N ALA A 517 -11.64 -15.27 -14.56
CA ALA A 517 -10.49 -15.65 -15.38
C ALA A 517 -9.66 -14.42 -15.79
N GLY A 518 -10.33 -13.32 -16.12
CA GLY A 518 -9.74 -12.01 -16.33
C GLY A 518 -8.92 -11.52 -15.14
N LEU A 519 -9.42 -11.68 -13.91
CA LEU A 519 -8.68 -11.32 -12.70
C LEU A 519 -7.32 -12.05 -12.60
N LYS A 520 -7.28 -13.33 -12.97
CA LYS A 520 -6.03 -14.09 -13.03
C LYS A 520 -5.09 -13.56 -14.11
N ASN A 521 -5.62 -13.12 -15.25
CA ASN A 521 -4.82 -12.48 -16.29
C ASN A 521 -4.29 -11.11 -15.85
N LEU A 522 -5.08 -10.34 -15.09
CA LEU A 522 -4.66 -9.09 -14.48
C LEU A 522 -3.50 -9.31 -13.49
N PHE A 523 -3.58 -10.33 -12.64
CA PHE A 523 -2.50 -10.72 -11.73
C PHE A 523 -1.21 -11.06 -12.49
N LYS A 524 -1.31 -11.80 -13.61
CA LYS A 524 -0.14 -12.10 -14.46
C LYS A 524 0.41 -10.83 -15.11
N LEU A 525 -0.45 -9.94 -15.59
CA LEU A 525 -0.05 -8.70 -16.27
C LEU A 525 0.76 -7.80 -15.33
N VAL A 526 0.25 -7.58 -14.12
CA VAL A 526 0.93 -6.81 -13.07
C VAL A 526 2.20 -7.52 -12.59
N SER A 527 2.20 -8.86 -12.50
CA SER A 527 3.43 -9.61 -12.18
C SER A 527 4.50 -9.43 -13.26
N LEU A 528 4.12 -9.51 -14.54
CA LEU A 528 5.04 -9.32 -15.66
C LEU A 528 5.60 -7.89 -15.70
N SER A 529 4.78 -6.88 -15.41
CA SER A 529 5.22 -5.48 -15.38
C SER A 529 6.21 -5.21 -14.24
N ASN A 530 6.03 -5.86 -13.09
CA ASN A 530 6.91 -5.69 -11.93
C ASN A 530 8.18 -6.55 -11.97
N VAL A 531 8.18 -7.67 -12.70
CA VAL A 531 9.33 -8.60 -12.75
C VAL A 531 10.11 -8.49 -14.06
N LYS A 532 9.43 -8.70 -15.21
CA LYS A 532 10.11 -8.83 -16.50
C LYS A 532 10.27 -7.49 -17.21
N TYR A 533 9.24 -6.65 -17.15
CA TYR A 533 9.17 -5.40 -17.91
C TYR A 533 9.31 -4.16 -17.02
N PHE A 534 9.81 -4.33 -15.79
CA PHE A 534 10.10 -3.19 -14.93
C PHE A 534 11.24 -2.36 -15.50
N TYR A 535 11.01 -1.06 -15.70
CA TYR A 535 12.05 -0.13 -16.08
C TYR A 535 11.75 1.25 -15.53
N ARG A 536 12.34 1.54 -14.36
CA ARG A 536 12.07 2.70 -13.49
C ARG A 536 10.66 2.72 -12.90
N VAL A 537 9.67 2.38 -13.72
CA VAL A 537 8.28 2.10 -13.38
C VAL A 537 7.87 0.74 -13.94
N PRO A 538 6.85 0.05 -13.38
CA PRO A 538 6.32 -1.17 -13.98
C PRO A 538 5.63 -0.84 -15.30
N ARG A 539 6.01 -1.50 -16.39
CA ARG A 539 5.47 -1.25 -17.74
C ARG A 539 4.79 -2.48 -18.30
N VAL A 540 3.75 -2.28 -19.11
CA VAL A 540 3.01 -3.34 -19.79
C VAL A 540 3.17 -3.17 -21.29
N PRO A 541 3.91 -4.05 -21.97
CA PRO A 541 3.94 -4.05 -23.43
C PRO A 541 2.58 -4.41 -24.02
N ARG A 542 2.15 -3.70 -25.08
CA ARG A 542 0.84 -3.89 -25.72
C ARG A 542 0.63 -5.33 -26.18
N SER A 543 1.64 -6.01 -26.72
CA SER A 543 1.54 -7.43 -27.08
C SER A 543 1.17 -8.33 -25.90
N GLN A 544 1.66 -8.02 -24.69
CA GLN A 544 1.38 -8.80 -23.50
C GLN A 544 -0.04 -8.57 -23.00
N LEU A 545 -0.50 -7.31 -23.03
CA LEU A 545 -1.90 -7.01 -22.76
C LEU A 545 -2.80 -7.73 -23.76
N GLN A 546 -2.49 -7.67 -25.06
CA GLN A 546 -3.28 -8.35 -26.09
C GLN A 546 -3.31 -9.88 -25.90
N LYS A 547 -2.16 -10.48 -25.54
CA LYS A 547 -2.06 -11.91 -25.26
C LYS A 547 -2.88 -12.35 -24.04
N LEU A 548 -3.04 -11.48 -23.05
CA LEU A 548 -3.76 -11.74 -21.81
C LEU A 548 -5.15 -11.04 -21.78
N ARG A 549 -5.61 -10.51 -22.91
CA ARG A 549 -6.82 -9.66 -23.01
C ARG A 549 -8.12 -10.40 -22.70
N GLU A 550 -8.13 -11.72 -22.80
CA GLU A 550 -9.30 -12.52 -22.49
C GLU A 550 -9.79 -12.25 -21.05
N GLY A 551 -11.07 -11.88 -20.93
CA GLY A 551 -11.69 -11.53 -19.66
C GLY A 551 -11.28 -10.15 -19.11
N LEU A 552 -10.66 -9.28 -19.91
CA LEU A 552 -10.30 -7.92 -19.53
C LEU A 552 -11.12 -6.87 -20.29
N LEU A 553 -11.31 -5.70 -19.70
CA LEU A 553 -11.79 -4.48 -20.37
C LEU A 553 -10.70 -3.41 -20.26
N VAL A 554 -10.49 -2.63 -21.32
CA VAL A 554 -9.43 -1.62 -21.40
C VAL A 554 -10.00 -0.24 -21.68
N GLY A 555 -9.79 0.71 -20.76
CA GLY A 555 -10.14 2.13 -20.89
C GLY A 555 -8.97 3.00 -21.31
N SER A 556 -9.25 4.12 -21.99
CA SER A 556 -8.22 5.04 -22.49
C SER A 556 -7.54 5.89 -21.41
N ALA A 557 -8.02 5.84 -20.16
CA ALA A 557 -7.48 6.57 -19.02
C ALA A 557 -7.44 8.10 -19.19
N CYS A 558 -6.56 8.74 -18.43
CA CYS A 558 -6.57 10.16 -18.12
C CYS A 558 -5.85 11.02 -19.18
N SER A 559 -5.48 12.25 -18.78
CA SER A 559 -4.63 13.17 -19.54
C SER A 559 -3.29 12.58 -20.03
N SER A 560 -2.79 11.53 -19.38
CA SER A 560 -1.59 10.77 -19.78
C SER A 560 -1.88 9.54 -20.64
N GLY A 561 -3.15 9.31 -20.99
CA GLY A 561 -3.61 8.26 -21.90
C GLY A 561 -3.27 8.57 -23.35
N GLU A 562 -3.05 7.53 -24.16
CA GLU A 562 -2.56 7.72 -25.55
C GLU A 562 -3.61 8.37 -26.47
N VAL A 563 -4.92 8.19 -26.19
CA VAL A 563 -6.00 8.79 -26.99
C VAL A 563 -6.07 10.31 -26.76
N PHE A 564 -6.05 10.73 -25.49
CA PHE A 564 -6.09 12.16 -25.14
C PHE A 564 -4.83 12.87 -25.64
N THR A 565 -3.65 12.29 -25.37
CA THR A 565 -2.38 12.86 -25.83
C THR A 565 -2.27 12.94 -27.35
N ALA A 566 -2.75 11.93 -28.09
CA ALA A 566 -2.83 11.97 -29.55
C ALA A 566 -3.77 13.08 -30.04
N MET A 567 -4.96 13.22 -29.44
CA MET A 567 -5.91 14.27 -29.82
C MET A 567 -5.33 15.67 -29.58
N MET A 568 -4.67 15.88 -28.44
CA MET A 568 -4.05 17.16 -28.07
C MET A 568 -2.86 17.54 -28.99
N GLN A 569 -2.03 16.57 -29.37
CA GLN A 569 -0.75 16.84 -30.05
C GLN A 569 -0.77 16.59 -31.56
N LYS A 570 -1.47 15.55 -32.00
CA LYS A 570 -1.39 15.01 -33.38
C LYS A 570 -2.67 15.13 -34.18
N GLY A 571 -3.83 15.21 -33.52
CA GLY A 571 -5.12 15.41 -34.18
C GLY A 571 -6.05 14.20 -34.18
N GLU A 572 -7.19 14.37 -34.86
CA GLU A 572 -8.33 13.43 -34.80
C GLU A 572 -8.02 12.08 -35.44
N ALA A 573 -7.26 12.05 -36.54
CA ALA A 573 -6.93 10.83 -37.27
C ALA A 573 -6.11 9.84 -36.42
N GLU A 574 -5.02 10.31 -35.82
CA GLU A 574 -4.19 9.50 -34.91
C GLU A 574 -4.97 9.10 -33.66
N ALA A 575 -5.72 10.03 -33.05
CA ALA A 575 -6.53 9.74 -31.88
C ALA A 575 -7.57 8.64 -32.17
N ARG A 576 -8.22 8.67 -33.35
CA ARG A 576 -9.14 7.63 -33.82
C ARG A 576 -8.44 6.28 -34.00
N ALA A 577 -7.24 6.27 -34.60
CA ALA A 577 -6.45 5.05 -34.76
C ALA A 577 -6.10 4.41 -33.41
N LYS A 578 -5.67 5.22 -32.43
CA LYS A 578 -5.39 4.74 -31.06
C LYS A 578 -6.65 4.30 -30.31
N ALA A 579 -7.74 5.05 -30.43
CA ALA A 579 -9.03 4.74 -29.79
C ALA A 579 -9.58 3.37 -30.23
N SER A 580 -9.24 2.90 -31.44
CA SER A 580 -9.63 1.57 -31.93
C SER A 580 -9.18 0.40 -31.04
N PHE A 581 -8.12 0.58 -30.23
CA PHE A 581 -7.61 -0.45 -29.31
C PHE A 581 -8.44 -0.62 -28.01
N TYR A 582 -9.17 0.41 -27.59
CA TYR A 582 -9.82 0.47 -26.28
C TYR A 582 -11.26 -0.04 -26.30
N ASP A 583 -11.79 -0.55 -25.20
CA ASP A 583 -13.19 -0.99 -25.12
C ASP A 583 -14.13 0.18 -24.81
N TYR A 584 -13.64 1.20 -24.12
CA TYR A 584 -14.32 2.47 -23.84
C TYR A 584 -13.31 3.62 -23.76
N LEU A 585 -13.79 4.85 -23.92
CA LEU A 585 -12.96 6.07 -23.86
C LEU A 585 -13.31 6.89 -22.63
N GLU A 586 -12.31 7.50 -22.02
CA GLU A 586 -12.47 8.33 -20.82
C GLU A 586 -12.30 9.82 -21.13
N VAL A 587 -13.11 10.63 -20.47
CA VAL A 587 -12.97 12.09 -20.39
C VAL A 587 -13.16 12.51 -18.93
N GLN A 588 -12.47 13.56 -18.50
CA GLN A 588 -12.47 14.03 -17.11
C GLN A 588 -13.04 15.45 -17.00
N PRO A 589 -13.46 15.90 -15.81
CA PRO A 589 -13.83 17.30 -15.57
C PRO A 589 -12.73 18.27 -15.99
N LEU A 590 -13.12 19.46 -16.46
CA LEU A 590 -12.17 20.48 -16.93
C LEU A 590 -11.05 20.82 -15.92
N PRO A 591 -11.33 20.95 -14.59
CA PRO A 591 -10.29 21.20 -13.59
C PRO A 591 -9.21 20.12 -13.51
N VAL A 592 -9.49 18.88 -13.95
CA VAL A 592 -8.52 17.78 -13.94
C VAL A 592 -7.39 18.01 -14.95
N TYR A 593 -7.68 18.74 -16.04
CA TYR A 593 -6.70 19.07 -17.09
C TYR A 593 -5.97 20.40 -16.86
N GLN A 594 -6.22 21.09 -15.75
CA GLN A 594 -5.62 22.39 -15.43
C GLN A 594 -4.08 22.42 -15.56
N PRO A 595 -3.32 21.37 -15.15
CA PRO A 595 -1.88 21.35 -15.32
C PRO A 595 -1.42 21.46 -16.78
N LEU A 596 -2.20 20.96 -17.74
CA LEU A 596 -1.89 21.05 -19.17
C LEU A 596 -2.08 22.47 -19.72
N ILE A 597 -3.04 23.21 -19.17
CA ILE A 597 -3.26 24.63 -19.49
C ILE A 597 -2.10 25.46 -18.92
N GLU A 598 -1.71 25.22 -17.67
CA GLU A 598 -0.55 25.88 -17.04
C GLU A 598 0.77 25.59 -17.75
N ALA A 599 0.94 24.37 -18.27
CA ALA A 599 2.09 23.98 -19.09
C ALA A 599 2.07 24.59 -20.50
N GLY A 600 1.01 25.31 -20.89
CA GLY A 600 0.86 25.90 -22.22
C GLY A 600 0.59 24.88 -23.33
N LEU A 601 0.30 23.61 -23.00
CA LEU A 601 -0.02 22.56 -23.97
C LEU A 601 -1.45 22.70 -24.51
N ILE A 602 -2.35 23.30 -23.73
CA ILE A 602 -3.72 23.60 -24.12
C ILE A 602 -3.99 25.10 -24.00
N LYS A 603 -4.43 25.70 -25.11
CA LYS A 603 -4.75 27.14 -25.26
C LYS A 603 -6.10 27.48 -24.59
N GLY A 604 -6.17 27.31 -23.27
CA GLY A 604 -7.32 27.66 -22.43
C GLY A 604 -8.53 26.71 -22.54
N GLU A 605 -9.60 27.05 -21.82
CA GLU A 605 -10.77 26.17 -21.63
C GLU A 605 -11.54 25.85 -22.92
N ALA A 606 -11.68 26.82 -23.83
CA ALA A 606 -12.41 26.61 -25.09
C ALA A 606 -11.73 25.54 -25.96
N HIS A 607 -10.40 25.52 -25.98
CA HIS A 607 -9.61 24.51 -26.67
C HIS A 607 -9.74 23.15 -25.99
N LEU A 608 -9.70 23.08 -24.66
CA LEU A 608 -9.96 21.83 -23.93
C LEU A 608 -11.32 21.22 -24.26
N LYS A 609 -12.37 22.06 -24.32
CA LYS A 609 -13.73 21.63 -24.70
C LYS A 609 -13.78 21.05 -26.10
N ASP A 610 -13.07 21.65 -27.07
CA ASP A 610 -12.95 21.13 -28.44
C ASP A 610 -12.26 19.75 -28.48
N ILE A 611 -11.17 19.56 -27.73
CA ILE A 611 -10.50 18.26 -27.60
C ILE A 611 -11.47 17.19 -27.07
N ILE A 612 -12.20 17.49 -25.98
CA ILE A 612 -13.16 16.56 -25.38
C ILE A 612 -14.30 16.24 -26.35
N GLN A 613 -14.85 17.25 -27.04
CA GLN A 613 -15.91 17.03 -28.04
C GLN A 613 -15.45 16.15 -29.20
N LYS A 614 -14.20 16.29 -29.65
CA LYS A 614 -13.63 15.42 -30.69
C LYS A 614 -13.43 13.98 -30.21
N ILE A 615 -13.04 13.77 -28.94
CA ILE A 615 -12.99 12.42 -28.35
C ILE A 615 -14.39 11.80 -28.28
N ILE A 616 -15.42 12.58 -27.90
CA ILE A 616 -16.82 12.13 -27.90
C ILE A 616 -17.29 11.74 -29.31
N LYS A 617 -16.92 12.55 -30.31
CA LYS A 617 -17.20 12.26 -31.72
C LYS A 617 -16.53 10.95 -32.16
N ILE A 618 -15.24 10.77 -31.86
CA ILE A 618 -14.50 9.53 -32.16
C ILE A 618 -15.18 8.32 -31.51
N GLY A 619 -15.59 8.42 -30.24
CA GLY A 619 -16.31 7.34 -29.56
C GLY A 619 -17.62 6.98 -30.27
N SER A 620 -18.38 7.98 -30.70
CA SER A 620 -19.62 7.78 -31.45
C SER A 620 -19.37 7.11 -32.82
N GLU A 621 -18.34 7.53 -33.56
CA GLU A 621 -17.98 6.96 -34.86
C GLU A 621 -17.46 5.52 -34.78
N LEU A 622 -16.78 5.18 -33.68
CA LEU A 622 -16.23 3.85 -33.45
C LEU A 622 -17.19 2.92 -32.67
N GLU A 623 -18.39 3.40 -32.34
CA GLU A 623 -19.38 2.69 -31.51
C GLU A 623 -18.81 2.28 -30.14
N LYS A 624 -18.04 3.17 -29.51
CA LYS A 624 -17.41 2.96 -28.19
C LYS A 624 -18.01 3.92 -27.16
N PRO A 625 -18.46 3.43 -26.00
CA PRO A 625 -18.93 4.30 -24.94
C PRO A 625 -17.85 5.29 -24.51
N VAL A 626 -18.23 6.55 -24.36
CA VAL A 626 -17.39 7.57 -23.73
C VAL A 626 -17.92 7.81 -22.33
N VAL A 627 -17.07 7.69 -21.32
CA VAL A 627 -17.45 7.79 -19.90
C VAL A 627 -16.76 8.98 -19.26
N ALA A 628 -17.50 9.67 -18.38
CA ALA A 628 -16.93 10.70 -17.51
C ALA A 628 -16.36 10.05 -16.24
N THR A 629 -15.05 10.15 -16.03
CA THR A 629 -14.37 9.59 -14.85
C THR A 629 -13.78 10.70 -13.96
N GLY A 630 -13.67 10.42 -12.66
CA GLY A 630 -13.22 11.41 -11.67
C GLY A 630 -11.72 11.47 -11.45
N ASP A 631 -10.99 10.40 -11.79
CA ASP A 631 -9.55 10.25 -11.50
C ASP A 631 -9.25 10.46 -10.00
N ALA A 632 -10.13 9.95 -9.13
CA ALA A 632 -10.17 10.38 -7.74
C ALA A 632 -8.90 9.94 -6.97
N HIS A 633 -8.23 10.84 -6.26
CA HIS A 633 -7.05 10.54 -5.43
C HIS A 633 -7.25 10.82 -3.94
N TYR A 634 -8.35 11.48 -3.58
CA TYR A 634 -8.73 11.81 -2.21
C TYR A 634 -10.25 11.95 -2.11
N LEU A 635 -10.81 11.90 -0.90
CA LEU A 635 -12.25 11.82 -0.72
C LEU A 635 -12.94 13.16 -0.95
N ASP A 636 -12.52 14.20 -0.23
CA ASP A 636 -13.16 15.52 -0.24
C ASP A 636 -12.20 16.61 -0.74
N GLN A 637 -12.70 17.72 -1.28
CA GLN A 637 -11.84 18.78 -1.85
C GLN A 637 -10.76 19.30 -0.88
N HIS A 638 -11.08 19.37 0.40
CA HIS A 638 -10.13 19.84 1.42
C HIS A 638 -8.97 18.87 1.68
N ASP A 639 -9.08 17.60 1.25
CA ASP A 639 -8.01 16.60 1.38
C ASP A 639 -6.87 16.80 0.35
N ALA A 640 -7.06 17.69 -0.63
CA ALA A 640 -6.06 18.02 -1.65
C ALA A 640 -4.71 18.42 -1.04
N ILE A 641 -4.72 19.08 0.13
CA ILE A 641 -3.52 19.53 0.83
C ILE A 641 -2.62 18.36 1.26
N TYR A 642 -3.20 17.20 1.61
CA TYR A 642 -2.43 16.03 2.03
C TYR A 642 -1.70 15.39 0.85
N ARG A 643 -2.38 15.27 -0.29
CA ARG A 643 -1.74 14.85 -1.56
C ARG A 643 -0.64 15.81 -1.95
N GLN A 644 -0.89 17.12 -1.84
CA GLN A 644 0.12 18.14 -2.10
C GLN A 644 1.37 17.91 -1.24
N ILE A 645 1.22 17.75 0.08
CA ILE A 645 2.35 17.50 0.99
C ILE A 645 3.12 16.23 0.59
N LEU A 646 2.44 15.14 0.23
CA LEU A 646 3.08 13.88 -0.15
C LEU A 646 3.87 13.99 -1.45
N ILE A 647 3.32 14.61 -2.48
CA ILE A 647 4.02 14.85 -3.74
C ILE A 647 5.21 15.82 -3.53
N HIS A 648 5.03 16.86 -2.72
CA HIS A 648 6.09 17.81 -2.40
C HIS A 648 7.28 17.15 -1.67
N SER A 649 7.04 16.10 -0.87
CA SER A 649 8.09 15.36 -0.18
C SER A 649 9.09 14.67 -1.13
N GLN A 650 8.71 14.44 -2.38
CA GLN A 650 9.56 13.82 -3.41
C GLN A 650 10.47 14.83 -4.14
N GLY A 651 10.31 16.14 -3.87
CA GLY A 651 11.13 17.21 -4.43
C GLY A 651 11.09 17.31 -5.96
N GLY A 652 12.11 17.93 -6.57
CA GLY A 652 12.18 18.14 -8.02
C GLY A 652 12.31 16.87 -8.87
N ALA A 653 12.43 15.69 -8.24
CA ALA A 653 12.42 14.41 -8.93
C ALA A 653 11.02 14.02 -9.42
N ASN A 654 9.96 14.45 -8.73
CA ASN A 654 8.59 14.28 -9.20
C ASN A 654 8.20 15.47 -10.12
N PRO A 655 7.91 15.24 -11.41
CA PRO A 655 7.48 16.30 -12.33
C PRO A 655 6.18 16.99 -11.92
N LEU A 656 5.33 16.36 -11.10
CA LEU A 656 4.08 16.95 -10.60
C LEU A 656 4.32 18.19 -9.74
N ASN A 657 5.51 18.36 -9.15
CA ASN A 657 5.89 19.56 -8.40
C ASN A 657 6.13 20.80 -9.28
N ARG A 658 6.01 20.69 -10.62
CA ARG A 658 6.24 21.81 -11.56
C ARG A 658 5.01 22.68 -11.78
N HIS A 659 3.82 22.15 -11.50
CA HIS A 659 2.54 22.79 -11.76
C HIS A 659 1.63 22.66 -10.54
N SER A 660 0.50 23.36 -10.54
CA SER A 660 -0.53 23.09 -9.53
C SER A 660 -1.09 21.68 -9.72
N LEU A 661 -1.50 21.03 -8.62
CA LEU A 661 -2.14 19.73 -8.69
C LEU A 661 -3.63 19.93 -9.04
N PRO A 662 -4.21 19.06 -9.89
CA PRO A 662 -5.60 19.17 -10.28
C PRO A 662 -6.55 18.76 -9.15
N ASP A 663 -7.78 19.29 -9.21
CA ASP A 663 -8.86 18.92 -8.30
C ASP A 663 -9.43 17.54 -8.65
N VAL A 664 -9.03 16.53 -7.88
CA VAL A 664 -9.40 15.11 -8.09
C VAL A 664 -9.98 14.48 -6.82
N HIS A 665 -10.89 15.21 -6.17
CA HIS A 665 -11.72 14.62 -5.12
C HIS A 665 -12.73 13.63 -5.72
N PHE A 666 -13.26 12.75 -4.88
CA PHE A 666 -14.34 11.86 -5.27
C PHE A 666 -15.61 12.69 -5.48
N ARG A 667 -15.96 12.98 -6.73
CA ARG A 667 -17.13 13.82 -7.06
C ARG A 667 -18.45 13.07 -6.82
N SER A 668 -19.54 13.76 -6.54
CA SER A 668 -20.90 13.17 -6.56
C SER A 668 -21.50 13.18 -7.98
N THR A 669 -22.55 12.39 -8.26
CA THR A 669 -23.25 12.41 -9.57
C THR A 669 -23.66 13.83 -9.94
N SER A 670 -24.25 14.60 -9.01
CA SER A 670 -24.63 16.01 -9.23
C SER A 670 -23.45 16.90 -9.63
N GLU A 671 -22.31 16.76 -8.96
CA GLU A 671 -21.10 17.53 -9.28
C GLU A 671 -20.61 17.20 -10.68
N MET A 672 -20.57 15.91 -11.03
CA MET A 672 -20.12 15.47 -12.35
C MET A 672 -21.06 15.92 -13.48
N LEU A 673 -22.37 15.90 -13.26
CA LEU A 673 -23.35 16.45 -14.21
C LEU A 673 -23.13 17.96 -14.42
N THR A 674 -22.78 18.68 -13.34
CA THR A 674 -22.50 20.12 -13.38
C THR A 674 -21.20 20.42 -14.13
N ASP A 675 -20.13 19.67 -13.85
CA ASP A 675 -18.81 19.82 -14.49
C ASP A 675 -18.87 19.61 -16.01
N PHE A 676 -19.78 18.76 -16.48
CA PHE A 676 -19.98 18.48 -17.91
C PHE A 676 -21.15 19.23 -18.57
N SER A 677 -21.91 20.03 -17.81
CA SER A 677 -23.16 20.70 -18.25
C SER A 677 -23.07 21.46 -19.60
N TRP A 678 -21.88 21.90 -19.99
CA TRP A 678 -21.59 22.57 -21.26
C TRP A 678 -21.77 21.68 -22.52
N LEU A 679 -21.90 20.36 -22.38
CA LEU A 679 -22.18 19.43 -23.49
C LEU A 679 -23.67 19.29 -23.83
N GLY A 680 -24.56 19.79 -22.98
CA GLY A 680 -26.01 19.61 -23.09
C GLY A 680 -26.53 18.39 -22.32
N GLU A 681 -27.73 18.52 -21.75
CA GLU A 681 -28.30 17.61 -20.75
C GLU A 681 -28.27 16.12 -21.14
N GLU A 682 -28.72 15.79 -22.36
CA GLU A 682 -28.77 14.42 -22.86
C GLU A 682 -27.38 13.77 -22.92
N LYS A 683 -26.42 14.48 -23.52
CA LYS A 683 -25.05 13.96 -23.67
C LYS A 683 -24.33 13.85 -22.33
N VAL A 684 -24.61 14.77 -21.41
CA VAL A 684 -24.05 14.74 -20.06
C VAL A 684 -24.57 13.54 -19.28
N HIS A 685 -25.88 13.29 -19.30
CA HIS A 685 -26.46 12.13 -18.66
C HIS A 685 -25.90 10.82 -19.24
N GLU A 686 -25.78 10.75 -20.58
CA GLU A 686 -25.20 9.61 -21.28
C GLU A 686 -23.77 9.30 -20.80
N LEU A 687 -22.88 10.30 -20.78
CA LEU A 687 -21.47 10.12 -20.38
C LEU A 687 -21.31 9.81 -18.89
N VAL A 688 -22.06 10.51 -18.03
CA VAL A 688 -21.88 10.48 -16.58
C VAL A 688 -22.59 9.27 -15.97
N VAL A 689 -23.84 9.01 -16.38
CA VAL A 689 -24.70 8.00 -15.74
C VAL A 689 -24.82 6.75 -16.60
N ASP A 690 -25.28 6.89 -17.85
CA ASP A 690 -25.67 5.71 -18.64
C ASP A 690 -24.45 4.86 -19.04
N ASN A 691 -23.41 5.50 -19.59
CA ASN A 691 -22.20 4.81 -20.02
C ASN A 691 -21.40 4.29 -18.83
N SER A 692 -21.35 5.01 -17.69
CA SER A 692 -20.62 4.52 -16.51
C SER A 692 -21.27 3.27 -15.92
N ASN A 693 -22.59 3.23 -15.84
CA ASN A 693 -23.35 2.02 -15.47
C ASN A 693 -23.23 0.92 -16.53
N LEU A 694 -23.19 1.25 -17.82
CA LEU A 694 -22.98 0.28 -18.90
C LEU A 694 -21.65 -0.47 -18.73
N ILE A 695 -20.54 0.25 -18.46
CA ILE A 695 -19.24 -0.39 -18.21
C ILE A 695 -19.29 -1.26 -16.95
N ALA A 696 -19.92 -0.79 -15.87
CA ALA A 696 -20.09 -1.58 -14.65
C ALA A 696 -20.90 -2.87 -14.90
N ASN A 697 -21.87 -2.83 -15.81
CA ASN A 697 -22.69 -3.98 -16.21
C ASN A 697 -21.94 -4.98 -17.11
N TRP A 698 -20.84 -4.57 -17.75
CA TRP A 698 -20.01 -5.50 -18.52
C TRP A 698 -19.17 -6.43 -17.64
N VAL A 699 -18.95 -6.08 -16.37
CA VAL A 699 -18.15 -6.84 -15.41
C VAL A 699 -19.04 -7.85 -14.68
N ASP A 700 -18.57 -9.09 -14.46
CA ASP A 700 -19.29 -10.12 -13.71
C ASP A 700 -19.46 -9.74 -12.23
N ASP A 701 -20.55 -10.19 -11.58
CA ASP A 701 -20.86 -9.84 -10.18
C ASP A 701 -20.10 -10.69 -9.15
N ASP A 702 -19.59 -11.86 -9.54
CA ASP A 702 -19.03 -12.89 -8.65
C ASP A 702 -17.49 -12.95 -8.65
N ILE A 703 -16.83 -11.87 -9.05
CA ILE A 703 -15.36 -11.77 -9.05
C ILE A 703 -14.86 -11.64 -7.60
N THR A 704 -14.00 -12.57 -7.19
CA THR A 704 -13.29 -12.51 -5.92
C THR A 704 -11.76 -12.55 -6.07
N PRO A 705 -11.03 -11.60 -5.46
CA PRO A 705 -9.56 -11.63 -5.41
C PRO A 705 -9.03 -12.54 -4.30
N VAL A 706 -9.88 -12.96 -3.36
CA VAL A 706 -9.51 -13.80 -2.21
C VAL A 706 -10.25 -15.14 -2.30
N LYS A 707 -9.55 -16.23 -2.01
CA LYS A 707 -10.16 -17.57 -1.99
C LYS A 707 -10.62 -17.92 -0.57
N ASP A 708 -11.77 -18.57 -0.47
CA ASP A 708 -12.37 -18.91 0.83
C ASP A 708 -11.84 -20.21 1.45
N LYS A 709 -11.00 -20.95 0.72
CA LYS A 709 -10.49 -22.26 1.14
C LYS A 709 -8.98 -22.23 1.28
N LEU A 710 -8.50 -22.97 2.27
CA LEU A 710 -7.10 -23.37 2.34
C LEU A 710 -6.81 -24.40 1.24
N TYR A 711 -5.68 -24.25 0.55
CA TYR A 711 -5.18 -25.22 -0.41
C TYR A 711 -3.88 -25.80 0.15
N THR A 712 -3.93 -27.04 0.63
CA THR A 712 -2.78 -27.72 1.24
C THR A 712 -1.92 -28.39 0.17
N PRO A 713 -0.59 -28.41 0.32
CA PRO A 713 0.29 -29.13 -0.60
C PRO A 713 0.23 -30.65 -0.34
N GLU A 714 0.41 -31.44 -1.40
CA GLU A 714 0.48 -32.90 -1.32
C GLU A 714 1.84 -33.38 -1.86
N VAL A 715 2.54 -34.20 -1.05
CA VAL A 715 3.83 -34.80 -1.44
C VAL A 715 3.80 -36.28 -1.06
N PRO A 716 3.92 -37.21 -2.05
CA PRO A 716 3.86 -38.64 -1.78
C PRO A 716 4.86 -39.11 -0.72
N GLY A 717 4.40 -39.93 0.23
CA GLY A 717 5.24 -40.55 1.27
C GLY A 717 5.53 -39.67 2.49
N VAL A 718 5.12 -38.39 2.49
CA VAL A 718 5.41 -37.49 3.64
C VAL A 718 4.62 -37.87 4.88
N GLU A 719 3.36 -38.29 4.73
CA GLU A 719 2.52 -38.66 5.87
C GLU A 719 3.05 -39.89 6.60
N GLU A 720 3.45 -40.92 5.85
CA GLU A 720 4.02 -42.15 6.39
C GLU A 720 5.37 -41.90 7.04
N ASN A 721 6.23 -41.10 6.40
CA ASN A 721 7.55 -40.77 6.94
C ASN A 721 7.44 -39.94 8.23
N LEU A 722 6.58 -38.92 8.25
CA LEU A 722 6.36 -38.11 9.45
C LEU A 722 5.86 -38.97 10.61
N LYS A 723 4.89 -39.86 10.36
CA LYS A 723 4.40 -40.80 11.37
C LYS A 723 5.51 -41.74 11.85
N HIS A 724 6.34 -42.26 10.94
CA HIS A 724 7.46 -43.12 11.30
C HIS A 724 8.47 -42.40 12.19
N ASP A 725 8.90 -41.19 11.82
CA ASP A 725 9.88 -40.40 12.57
C ASP A 725 9.35 -40.05 13.96
N VAL A 726 8.11 -39.54 14.05
CA VAL A 726 7.46 -39.20 15.33
C VAL A 726 7.36 -40.40 16.26
N MET A 727 6.92 -41.55 15.74
CA MET A 727 6.78 -42.75 16.57
C MET A 727 8.13 -43.35 16.97
N THR A 728 9.14 -43.25 16.12
CA THR A 728 10.51 -43.71 16.42
C THR A 728 11.06 -42.93 17.61
N THR A 729 11.04 -41.59 17.55
CA THR A 729 11.48 -40.73 18.67
C THR A 729 10.65 -40.97 19.93
N ALA A 730 9.33 -41.14 19.81
CA ALA A 730 8.48 -41.40 20.96
C ALA A 730 8.85 -42.70 21.69
N HIS A 731 9.08 -43.78 20.95
CA HIS A 731 9.51 -45.07 21.53
C HIS A 731 10.91 -44.98 22.12
N GLU A 732 11.83 -44.22 21.51
CA GLU A 732 13.16 -43.97 22.08
C GLU A 732 13.08 -43.26 23.43
N LEU A 733 12.21 -42.25 23.56
CA LEU A 733 12.11 -41.42 24.76
C LEU A 733 11.25 -42.02 25.88
N TYR A 734 10.18 -42.75 25.55
CA TYR A 734 9.16 -43.21 26.51
C TYR A 734 8.96 -44.74 26.55
N GLY A 735 9.64 -45.49 25.67
CA GLY A 735 9.59 -46.96 25.65
C GLY A 735 8.55 -47.55 24.69
N ASP A 736 8.65 -48.87 24.49
CA ASP A 736 7.72 -49.67 23.70
C ASP A 736 7.18 -50.84 24.56
N PRO A 737 5.89 -50.83 24.95
CA PRO A 737 4.83 -49.91 24.51
C PRO A 737 4.91 -48.52 25.18
N LEU A 738 4.39 -47.50 24.49
CA LEU A 738 4.26 -46.14 25.02
C LEU A 738 3.33 -46.09 26.25
N PRO A 739 3.57 -45.18 27.21
CA PRO A 739 2.58 -44.83 28.23
C PRO A 739 1.29 -44.32 27.58
N ASP A 740 0.13 -44.68 28.15
CA ASP A 740 -1.19 -44.35 27.60
C ASP A 740 -1.36 -42.84 27.32
N ILE A 741 -0.83 -41.98 28.18
CA ILE A 741 -0.90 -40.52 28.01
C ILE A 741 -0.16 -40.04 26.76
N VAL A 742 0.97 -40.66 26.43
CA VAL A 742 1.78 -40.33 25.24
C VAL A 742 1.12 -40.90 23.99
N ALA A 743 0.68 -42.16 24.04
CA ALA A 743 0.03 -42.84 22.93
C ALA A 743 -1.27 -42.12 22.51
N GLN A 744 -2.12 -41.76 23.47
CA GLN A 744 -3.37 -41.05 23.21
C GLN A 744 -3.13 -39.64 22.66
N ARG A 745 -2.10 -38.94 23.16
CA ARG A 745 -1.73 -37.62 22.66
C ARG A 745 -1.26 -37.69 21.20
N LEU A 746 -0.34 -38.60 20.87
CA LEU A 746 0.19 -38.75 19.51
C LEU A 746 -0.87 -39.23 18.51
N ASP A 747 -1.74 -40.17 18.87
CA ASP A 747 -2.83 -40.62 18.00
C ASP A 747 -3.78 -39.48 17.63
N LYS A 748 -4.20 -38.69 18.64
CA LYS A 748 -5.04 -37.51 18.44
C LYS A 748 -4.37 -36.47 17.55
N GLU A 749 -3.10 -36.13 17.84
CA GLU A 749 -2.38 -35.10 17.09
C GLU A 749 -2.11 -35.51 15.66
N LEU A 750 -1.55 -36.70 15.42
CA LEU A 750 -1.22 -37.18 14.08
C LEU A 750 -2.46 -37.29 13.20
N LYS A 751 -3.59 -37.76 13.75
CA LYS A 751 -4.87 -37.80 13.02
C LYS A 751 -5.34 -36.41 12.60
N SER A 752 -5.16 -35.40 13.46
CA SER A 752 -5.51 -34.01 13.15
C SER A 752 -4.56 -33.38 12.13
N ILE A 753 -3.25 -33.56 12.31
CA ILE A 753 -2.22 -33.01 11.42
C ILE A 753 -2.36 -33.57 10.00
N ILE A 754 -2.51 -34.89 9.88
CA ILE A 754 -2.69 -35.57 8.58
C ILE A 754 -4.06 -35.23 7.99
N GLY A 755 -5.14 -35.36 8.78
CA GLY A 755 -6.50 -35.15 8.30
C GLY A 755 -6.78 -33.74 7.79
N ASN A 756 -6.08 -32.73 8.31
CA ASN A 756 -6.19 -31.34 7.89
C ASN A 756 -5.08 -30.90 6.90
N GLY A 757 -4.23 -31.82 6.41
CA GLY A 757 -3.24 -31.55 5.35
C GLY A 757 -1.98 -30.79 5.79
N PHE A 758 -1.59 -30.86 7.06
CA PHE A 758 -0.41 -30.15 7.61
C PHE A 758 0.88 -30.98 7.60
N SER A 759 0.83 -32.26 7.20
CA SER A 759 1.99 -33.17 7.19
C SER A 759 3.17 -32.63 6.39
N VAL A 760 2.91 -31.99 5.25
CA VAL A 760 3.96 -31.46 4.38
C VAL A 760 4.73 -30.32 5.04
N ILE A 761 4.04 -29.38 5.70
CA ILE A 761 4.73 -28.28 6.38
C ILE A 761 5.49 -28.75 7.63
N TYR A 762 4.99 -29.77 8.34
CA TYR A 762 5.72 -30.42 9.44
C TYR A 762 7.01 -31.06 8.93
N ASN A 763 6.95 -31.79 7.81
CA ASN A 763 8.15 -32.41 7.24
C ASN A 763 9.16 -31.39 6.72
N ILE A 764 8.70 -30.30 6.09
CA ILE A 764 9.60 -29.21 5.66
C ILE A 764 10.27 -28.58 6.88
N ALA A 765 9.50 -28.25 7.93
CA ALA A 765 10.04 -27.67 9.16
C ALA A 765 11.08 -28.58 9.82
N GLN A 766 10.78 -29.88 9.95
CA GLN A 766 11.72 -30.89 10.45
C GLN A 766 13.02 -30.89 9.63
N ARG A 767 12.93 -30.92 8.30
CA ARG A 767 14.10 -30.91 7.41
C ARG A 767 14.92 -29.63 7.55
N LEU A 768 14.28 -28.47 7.69
CA LEU A 768 14.96 -27.20 7.88
C LEU A 768 15.75 -27.18 9.20
N VAL A 769 15.16 -27.66 10.30
CA VAL A 769 15.83 -27.77 11.60
C VAL A 769 17.01 -28.75 11.53
N LEU A 770 16.79 -29.94 10.98
CA LEU A 770 17.84 -30.96 10.84
C LEU A 770 19.00 -30.47 9.98
N LYS A 771 18.72 -29.78 8.87
CA LYS A 771 19.75 -29.20 8.00
C LYS A 771 20.55 -28.12 8.74
N SER A 772 19.87 -27.19 9.42
CA SER A 772 20.52 -26.11 10.17
C SER A 772 21.45 -26.66 11.26
N ASN A 773 20.97 -27.61 12.06
CA ASN A 773 21.75 -28.27 13.09
C ASN A 773 22.97 -29.01 12.51
N LYS A 774 22.79 -29.70 11.38
CA LYS A 774 23.88 -30.37 10.66
C LYS A 774 24.94 -29.38 10.16
N ASP A 775 24.53 -28.19 9.75
CA ASP A 775 25.40 -27.13 9.27
C ASP A 775 26.03 -26.32 10.43
N GLY A 776 25.75 -26.69 11.69
CA GLY A 776 26.35 -26.09 12.90
C GLY A 776 25.56 -24.92 13.50
N TYR A 777 24.32 -24.69 13.04
CA TYR A 777 23.46 -23.63 13.52
C TYR A 777 22.27 -24.21 14.28
N LEU A 778 22.19 -23.92 15.59
CA LEU A 778 21.02 -24.27 16.40
C LEU A 778 19.81 -23.42 16.01
N VAL A 779 18.62 -23.99 16.14
CA VAL A 779 17.33 -23.33 15.82
C VAL A 779 16.53 -23.14 17.09
N GLY A 780 16.11 -21.90 17.36
CA GLY A 780 15.26 -21.59 18.51
C GLY A 780 13.79 -21.93 18.22
N SER A 781 13.12 -22.53 19.21
CA SER A 781 11.68 -22.82 19.17
C SER A 781 10.85 -21.54 19.31
N ARG A 782 9.72 -21.43 18.59
CA ARG A 782 8.82 -20.28 18.66
C ARG A 782 7.38 -20.66 18.35
N GLY A 783 6.45 -19.82 18.81
CA GLY A 783 5.07 -19.85 18.32
C GLY A 783 4.25 -21.01 18.89
N SER A 784 3.07 -21.20 18.29
CA SER A 784 2.09 -22.17 18.80
C SER A 784 2.43 -23.63 18.49
N VAL A 785 3.44 -23.90 17.65
CA VAL A 785 3.88 -25.28 17.34
C VAL A 785 4.44 -26.01 18.57
N GLY A 786 4.92 -25.27 19.59
CA GLY A 786 5.31 -25.81 20.90
C GLY A 786 4.17 -26.52 21.66
N SER A 787 2.93 -26.34 21.23
CA SER A 787 1.76 -27.04 21.75
C SER A 787 1.58 -28.46 21.18
N SER A 788 2.35 -28.87 20.15
CA SER A 788 2.25 -30.18 19.50
C SER A 788 3.35 -31.14 19.97
N LEU A 789 2.94 -32.27 20.55
CA LEU A 789 3.84 -33.35 20.91
C LEU A 789 4.45 -34.00 19.65
N ALA A 790 3.67 -34.12 18.58
CA ALA A 790 4.18 -34.59 17.30
C ALA A 790 5.31 -33.68 16.77
N ALA A 791 5.21 -32.36 16.96
CA ALA A 791 6.30 -31.44 16.62
C ALA A 791 7.55 -31.64 17.50
N THR A 792 7.37 -31.89 18.81
CA THR A 792 8.48 -32.22 19.72
C THR A 792 9.19 -33.50 19.25
N MET A 793 8.43 -34.55 18.95
CA MET A 793 8.98 -35.85 18.52
C MET A 793 9.60 -35.79 17.11
N ALA A 794 9.12 -34.90 16.24
CA ALA A 794 9.71 -34.64 14.94
C ALA A 794 10.98 -33.75 15.03
N GLY A 795 11.33 -33.23 16.21
CA GLY A 795 12.48 -32.33 16.38
C GLY A 795 12.28 -30.93 15.80
N ILE A 796 11.02 -30.49 15.64
CA ILE A 796 10.67 -29.14 15.15
C ILE A 796 10.75 -28.12 16.29
N THR A 797 10.44 -28.55 17.51
CA THR A 797 10.43 -27.72 18.72
C THR A 797 11.04 -28.49 19.88
N GLU A 798 11.71 -27.75 20.78
CA GLU A 798 12.25 -28.27 22.03
C GLU A 798 11.22 -28.26 23.16
N VAL A 799 10.08 -27.60 22.95
CA VAL A 799 8.99 -27.53 23.94
C VAL A 799 8.24 -28.85 23.96
N ASN A 800 8.13 -29.49 25.13
CA ASN A 800 7.33 -30.68 25.33
C ASN A 800 5.97 -30.33 25.98
N PRO A 801 4.84 -30.51 25.28
CA PRO A 801 3.54 -30.04 25.75
C PRO A 801 2.82 -31.03 26.69
N LEU A 802 3.43 -32.17 27.01
CA LEU A 802 2.85 -33.10 28.00
C LEU A 802 2.78 -32.47 29.40
N PRO A 803 1.96 -33.01 30.31
CA PRO A 803 2.00 -32.61 31.72
C PRO A 803 3.40 -32.80 32.32
N PRO A 804 3.75 -32.08 33.40
CA PRO A 804 5.02 -32.22 34.08
C PRO A 804 5.33 -33.69 34.38
N HIS A 805 6.54 -34.14 34.04
CA HIS A 805 6.91 -35.54 34.22
C HIS A 805 8.42 -35.75 34.38
N TYR A 806 8.76 -36.86 35.00
CA TYR A 806 10.09 -37.45 34.91
C TYR A 806 10.17 -38.45 33.76
N ARG A 807 11.34 -38.57 33.13
CA ARG A 807 11.69 -39.69 32.25
C ARG A 807 13.13 -40.15 32.47
N CYS A 808 13.34 -41.46 32.40
CA CYS A 808 14.67 -42.04 32.55
C CYS A 808 15.34 -42.23 31.18
N PRO A 809 16.52 -41.63 30.93
CA PRO A 809 17.21 -41.79 29.65
C PRO A 809 17.77 -43.20 29.41
N ASN A 810 17.83 -44.06 30.44
CA ASN A 810 18.43 -45.39 30.35
C ASN A 810 17.40 -46.52 30.25
N CYS A 811 16.40 -46.53 31.13
CA CYS A 811 15.39 -47.60 31.18
C CYS A 811 13.97 -47.16 30.78
N GLN A 812 13.83 -45.94 30.26
CA GLN A 812 12.58 -45.39 29.73
C GLN A 812 11.42 -45.31 30.74
N TYR A 813 11.70 -45.46 32.04
CA TYR A 813 10.73 -45.21 33.10
C TYR A 813 10.21 -43.76 33.05
N SER A 814 8.90 -43.56 33.11
CA SER A 814 8.25 -42.25 33.16
C SER A 814 7.25 -42.12 34.31
N GLU A 815 7.11 -40.93 34.87
CA GLU A 815 6.17 -40.59 35.95
C GLU A 815 5.55 -39.21 35.68
N PHE A 816 4.23 -39.15 35.52
CA PHE A 816 3.49 -37.94 35.12
C PHE A 816 2.67 -37.35 36.26
N PHE A 817 2.59 -36.02 36.32
CA PHE A 817 1.81 -35.24 37.27
C PHE A 817 0.69 -34.51 36.53
N THR A 818 -0.54 -35.00 36.65
CA THR A 818 -1.67 -34.58 35.79
C THR A 818 -2.72 -33.76 36.51
N HIS A 819 -2.57 -33.50 37.81
CA HIS A 819 -3.59 -32.82 38.63
C HIS A 819 -3.34 -31.31 38.80
N GLY A 820 -2.46 -30.72 37.98
CA GLY A 820 -2.09 -29.30 38.07
C GLY A 820 -1.31 -28.97 39.34
N GLU A 821 -0.76 -29.99 40.01
CA GLU A 821 0.03 -29.86 41.23
C GLU A 821 1.39 -29.20 41.00
N ILE A 822 1.89 -29.25 39.77
CA ILE A 822 3.14 -28.64 39.30
C ILE A 822 2.84 -27.90 38.00
N GLY A 823 3.42 -26.71 37.83
CA GLY A 823 3.22 -25.90 36.62
C GLY A 823 4.05 -26.35 35.42
N SER A 824 5.33 -26.68 35.64
CA SER A 824 6.25 -27.14 34.61
C SER A 824 7.14 -28.26 35.16
N GLY A 825 7.48 -29.23 34.31
CA GLY A 825 8.44 -30.28 34.64
C GLY A 825 9.80 -29.72 35.03
N PHE A 826 10.18 -28.54 34.52
CA PHE A 826 11.45 -27.90 34.94
C PHE A 826 11.47 -27.48 36.41
N ASP A 827 10.30 -27.32 37.05
CA ASP A 827 10.18 -27.01 38.47
C ASP A 827 10.30 -28.25 39.38
N LEU A 828 10.33 -29.45 38.80
CA LEU A 828 10.52 -30.69 39.55
C LEU A 828 11.92 -30.71 40.20
N PRO A 829 12.06 -31.22 41.44
CA PRO A 829 13.35 -31.44 42.05
C PRO A 829 14.13 -32.54 41.31
N ASP A 830 15.44 -32.57 41.43
CA ASP A 830 16.22 -33.67 40.84
C ASP A 830 15.91 -34.99 41.56
N LYS A 831 15.74 -36.08 40.80
CA LYS A 831 15.30 -37.38 41.31
C LYS A 831 16.04 -38.51 40.59
N GLN A 832 16.38 -39.57 41.33
CA GLN A 832 16.95 -40.79 40.78
C GLN A 832 15.86 -41.74 40.29
N CYS A 833 16.14 -42.45 39.20
CA CYS A 833 15.21 -43.43 38.65
C CYS A 833 14.99 -44.58 39.63
N PRO A 834 13.74 -44.87 40.02
CA PRO A 834 13.46 -45.95 40.97
C PRO A 834 13.71 -47.35 40.37
N LYS A 835 13.85 -47.48 39.05
CA LYS A 835 14.11 -48.75 38.37
C LYS A 835 15.59 -49.06 38.15
N CYS A 836 16.40 -48.07 37.78
CA CYS A 836 17.80 -48.30 37.39
C CYS A 836 18.82 -47.41 38.11
N GLY A 837 18.38 -46.45 38.93
CA GLY A 837 19.25 -45.58 39.71
C GLY A 837 19.98 -44.49 38.91
N ALA A 838 19.61 -44.26 37.64
CA ALA A 838 20.13 -43.14 36.84
C ALA A 838 19.35 -41.85 37.10
N ASP A 839 19.99 -40.69 36.89
CA ASP A 839 19.34 -39.37 36.99
C ASP A 839 18.13 -39.28 36.04
N LEU A 840 16.99 -38.81 36.57
CA LEU A 840 15.79 -38.58 35.76
C LEU A 840 15.86 -37.23 35.06
N HIS A 841 15.51 -37.20 33.78
CA HIS A 841 15.21 -35.97 33.06
C HIS A 841 13.84 -35.44 33.49
N LYS A 842 13.68 -34.13 33.43
CA LYS A 842 12.48 -33.40 33.87
C LYS A 842 11.94 -32.59 32.69
N ASP A 843 10.67 -32.76 32.37
CA ASP A 843 10.10 -32.17 31.15
C ASP A 843 8.57 -32.03 31.24
N GLY A 844 7.95 -31.36 30.27
CA GLY A 844 6.50 -31.20 30.16
C GLY A 844 6.00 -29.87 30.73
N HIS A 845 5.22 -29.13 29.93
CA HIS A 845 4.73 -27.78 30.27
C HIS A 845 3.20 -27.67 30.25
N ASP A 846 2.49 -28.80 30.18
CA ASP A 846 1.03 -28.90 30.20
C ASP A 846 0.31 -27.99 29.19
N ILE A 847 0.75 -28.05 27.92
CA ILE A 847 0.25 -27.17 26.86
C ILE A 847 -0.80 -27.93 26.02
N PRO A 848 -2.03 -27.41 25.87
CA PRO A 848 -3.06 -28.08 25.08
C PRO A 848 -2.77 -27.95 23.57
N PHE A 849 -2.94 -29.06 22.84
CA PHE A 849 -2.71 -29.12 21.39
C PHE A 849 -3.61 -28.16 20.60
N GLU A 850 -4.83 -27.93 21.09
CA GLU A 850 -5.83 -27.09 20.44
C GLU A 850 -5.42 -25.62 20.35
N THR A 851 -4.42 -25.17 21.11
CA THR A 851 -3.81 -23.86 20.92
C THR A 851 -3.18 -23.73 19.51
N PHE A 852 -2.71 -24.83 18.94
CA PHE A 852 -2.15 -24.89 17.60
C PHE A 852 -3.24 -24.97 16.52
N LEU A 853 -3.98 -26.08 16.45
CA LEU A 853 -4.92 -26.38 15.34
C LEU A 853 -6.41 -26.14 15.64
N GLY A 854 -6.75 -25.62 16.82
CA GLY A 854 -8.14 -25.55 17.28
C GLY A 854 -8.74 -26.94 17.54
N PHE A 855 -10.05 -26.99 17.76
CA PHE A 855 -10.77 -28.24 18.01
C PHE A 855 -11.23 -28.92 16.72
N HIS A 856 -11.47 -28.13 15.66
CA HIS A 856 -12.08 -28.61 14.41
C HIS A 856 -11.16 -28.49 13.20
N GLY A 857 -9.89 -28.07 13.38
CA GLY A 857 -8.99 -27.79 12.25
C GLY A 857 -9.41 -26.56 11.44
N ASP A 858 -10.26 -25.72 12.01
CA ASP A 858 -10.76 -24.47 11.45
C ASP A 858 -9.73 -23.33 11.52
N LYS A 859 -8.73 -23.48 12.38
CA LYS A 859 -7.56 -22.61 12.41
C LYS A 859 -6.49 -23.12 11.45
N VAL A 860 -5.93 -22.23 10.64
CA VAL A 860 -4.75 -22.48 9.81
C VAL A 860 -3.52 -21.93 10.53
N PRO A 861 -2.76 -22.75 11.29
CA PRO A 861 -1.57 -22.28 11.99
C PRO A 861 -0.34 -22.18 11.09
N ASP A 862 0.61 -21.36 11.51
CA ASP A 862 1.98 -21.29 11.04
C ASP A 862 2.93 -22.14 11.91
N ILE A 863 4.09 -22.50 11.35
CA ILE A 863 5.19 -23.11 12.09
C ILE A 863 6.33 -22.08 12.15
N ASP A 864 6.58 -21.55 13.34
CA ASP A 864 7.61 -20.55 13.58
C ASP A 864 8.95 -21.19 13.99
N LEU A 865 10.01 -20.87 13.25
CA LEU A 865 11.38 -21.30 13.54
C LEU A 865 12.30 -20.09 13.63
N ASN A 866 13.09 -19.98 14.71
CA ASN A 866 14.08 -18.92 14.87
C ASN A 866 15.46 -19.43 14.45
N PHE A 867 15.80 -19.26 13.17
CA PHE A 867 17.16 -19.45 12.68
C PHE A 867 18.08 -18.31 13.12
N SER A 868 19.39 -18.58 13.20
CA SER A 868 20.39 -17.50 13.28
C SER A 868 20.24 -16.56 12.08
N GLY A 869 20.43 -15.25 12.29
CA GLY A 869 20.34 -14.25 11.21
C GLY A 869 21.28 -14.55 10.04
N ASP A 870 22.47 -15.10 10.32
CA ASP A 870 23.45 -15.49 9.28
C ASP A 870 23.00 -16.70 8.45
N TYR A 871 22.09 -17.53 8.98
CA TYR A 871 21.63 -18.77 8.34
C TYR A 871 20.22 -18.64 7.72
N GLN A 872 19.45 -17.61 8.09
CA GLN A 872 18.10 -17.37 7.58
C GLN A 872 17.99 -17.38 6.03
N PRO A 873 18.99 -16.93 5.24
CA PRO A 873 18.93 -17.03 3.76
C PRO A 873 19.20 -18.44 3.21
N ILE A 874 19.81 -19.34 3.98
CA ILE A 874 20.16 -20.72 3.60
C ILE A 874 19.03 -21.70 3.97
N ALA A 875 18.36 -21.44 5.10
CA ALA A 875 17.10 -22.07 5.47
C ALA A 875 16.02 -21.70 4.45
#